data_AF-A0A6J0YIE8-F1
#
_entry.id   AF-A0A6J0YIE8-F1
#
_cell.length_a   1.000
_cell.length_b   1.000
_cell.length_c   1.000
_cell.angle_alpha   90.00
_cell.angle_beta   90.00
_cell.angle_gamma   90.00
#
_symmetry.space_group_name_H-M   'P 1'
#
loop_
_entity.id
_entity.type
_entity.pdbx_description
1 polymer ?
#
loop_
_entity_poly.entity_id
_entity_poly.type
_entity_poly.pdbx_seq_one_letter_code
_entity_poly.pdbx_strand_id
1 'polypeptide(L)'
;MMPQPLEQDLNALLAHKEEEWRALQAQRTQMQEATLQDTQRRLEEAQGKLRRLREDFIYNLQVLEERDRELELYDAAFAQARGLEEARQAEVSELKIEVAKLKQALASETRRLEDLQRQYQQRLQEHRLELERVHSDRNNELDQQREQYGNLKWKLERRLKELDGELGLQRQELLQEFESEMQKREHEFRLRADNMSSVVLAHELKIKLLNKELAALREAGAKAAESLQGAEVANAELEDRLQRRDWELRDLVAVKDARIKDLEGKLHSMQLTRKKEEETFRRKHEELDHLARERDAVLMAAKSAHMEQLQAADARALELQARCENLEVQLRRAEWKQVDATKEKDATIDKLREDASALKSGWDAQIAQLSKEMISKDLQVQSLQEEEMKLKAQLARCQQDIGRYKQQLSLAVEREQSLERDKVQLELDWQRRCEGVEREQYQQAEDLIQGLTAARDQVAAKLQETERRLCDREVVLKAVTRERDQALQALRTHGLLPEEEAQRPLRHQGEEINKSFLSSEIQRLKEQNTSLRNVIAQMRKEMEALSDQILPSAQLGGETSHTNQPDPKAAADSAVPGYVLALEAEMQNLKHKFKTLEEQLDVLDPSKTSLSCACAQPSVLVSTDTTGGTVPVDRASMGLALRRLGDRSHLLSFLVARLRQKVLQEPLDVDTIQRELPHELDQVHLEALQLQKQVAELEKHLGSAWKESGGAAGRQQPKASDTAAVGGEVPADGGPAGTEDHGTQPLQVLSVPRLQRKLKEAARKILRLRLEKEQLLELGNRLRAELGHLTGKPPHHPFHTPEAQGSGP
;
A
#
# COMPACT_ATOMS: atom_id res chain seq x y z
N MET A 1 206.05 -70.34 -99.37
CA MET A 1 206.90 -69.25 -98.83
C MET A 1 206.04 -68.01 -98.62
N MET A 2 206.40 -67.16 -97.67
CA MET A 2 205.88 -65.80 -97.41
C MET A 2 206.33 -64.81 -98.50
N PRO A 3 205.96 -63.49 -98.51
CA PRO A 3 204.96 -62.71 -97.73
C PRO A 3 204.06 -61.75 -98.56
N GLN A 4 203.02 -61.14 -97.95
CA GLN A 4 202.82 -59.65 -97.91
C GLN A 4 201.58 -59.23 -97.04
N PRO A 5 201.69 -58.22 -96.14
CA PRO A 5 200.56 -57.71 -95.33
C PRO A 5 200.39 -56.16 -95.33
N LEU A 6 199.14 -55.64 -95.46
CA LEU A 6 198.78 -54.26 -95.02
C LEU A 6 197.27 -53.91 -94.99
N GLU A 7 196.39 -54.62 -95.73
CA GLU A 7 194.97 -54.22 -95.85
C GLU A 7 194.03 -54.62 -94.69
N GLN A 8 194.52 -55.38 -93.70
CA GLN A 8 193.65 -55.98 -92.67
C GLN A 8 193.30 -55.01 -91.52
N ASP A 9 194.19 -54.09 -91.16
CA ASP A 9 194.05 -53.25 -89.96
C ASP A 9 192.96 -52.17 -90.09
N LEU A 10 192.71 -51.66 -91.30
CA LEU A 10 191.72 -50.60 -91.52
C LEU A 10 190.28 -51.08 -91.31
N ASN A 11 190.00 -52.34 -91.65
CA ASN A 11 188.67 -52.95 -91.57
C ASN A 11 188.22 -53.18 -90.12
N ALA A 12 189.14 -53.48 -89.21
CA ALA A 12 188.83 -53.69 -87.79
C ALA A 12 188.33 -52.40 -87.11
N LEU A 13 188.87 -51.24 -87.49
CA LEU A 13 188.52 -49.96 -86.88
C LEU A 13 187.16 -49.43 -87.37
N LEU A 14 186.81 -49.69 -88.64
CA LEU A 14 185.47 -49.46 -89.18
C LEU A 14 184.41 -50.29 -88.43
N ALA A 15 184.65 -51.60 -88.23
CA ALA A 15 183.73 -52.46 -87.51
C ALA A 15 183.46 -51.96 -86.07
N HIS A 16 184.49 -51.51 -85.34
CA HIS A 16 184.30 -50.95 -84.00
C HIS A 16 183.50 -49.63 -84.01
N LYS A 17 183.66 -48.77 -85.03
CA LYS A 17 182.85 -47.54 -85.15
C LYS A 17 181.41 -47.81 -85.59
N GLU A 18 181.18 -48.84 -86.39
CA GLU A 18 179.84 -49.34 -86.66
C GLU A 18 179.17 -49.93 -85.41
N GLU A 19 179.92 -50.59 -84.52
CA GLU A 19 179.42 -51.08 -83.24
C GLU A 19 179.05 -49.95 -82.28
N GLU A 20 179.89 -48.94 -82.13
CA GLU A 20 179.56 -47.74 -81.34
C GLU A 20 178.33 -47.01 -81.90
N TRP A 21 178.23 -46.86 -83.21
CA TRP A 21 177.07 -46.24 -83.86
C TRP A 21 175.80 -47.08 -83.66
N ARG A 22 175.88 -48.41 -83.83
CA ARG A 22 174.78 -49.33 -83.53
C ARG A 22 174.37 -49.28 -82.05
N ALA A 23 175.31 -49.15 -81.12
CA ALA A 23 175.03 -49.04 -79.68
C ALA A 23 174.34 -47.71 -79.33
N LEU A 24 174.81 -46.58 -79.86
CA LEU A 24 174.17 -45.27 -79.69
C LEU A 24 172.79 -45.21 -80.35
N GLN A 25 172.63 -45.85 -81.51
CA GLN A 25 171.34 -45.97 -82.18
C GLN A 25 170.38 -46.82 -81.35
N ALA A 26 170.83 -47.96 -80.82
CA ALA A 26 170.02 -48.81 -79.93
C ALA A 26 169.66 -48.12 -78.61
N GLN A 27 170.56 -47.34 -78.01
CA GLN A 27 170.24 -46.53 -76.83
C GLN A 27 169.20 -45.45 -77.16
N ARG A 28 169.32 -44.81 -78.33
CA ARG A 28 168.34 -43.83 -78.80
C ARG A 28 166.98 -44.46 -79.08
N THR A 29 166.91 -45.65 -79.69
CA THR A 29 165.64 -46.36 -79.90
C THR A 29 165.04 -46.79 -78.57
N GLN A 30 165.82 -47.36 -77.64
CA GLN A 30 165.34 -47.72 -76.29
C GLN A 30 164.78 -46.52 -75.51
N MET A 31 165.45 -45.36 -75.55
CA MET A 31 164.93 -44.14 -74.92
C MET A 31 163.65 -43.65 -75.60
N GLN A 32 163.58 -43.71 -76.93
CA GLN A 32 162.36 -43.36 -77.68
C GLN A 32 161.22 -44.34 -77.37
N GLU A 33 161.47 -45.65 -77.35
CA GLU A 33 160.53 -46.70 -76.97
C GLU A 33 160.02 -46.52 -75.53
N ALA A 34 160.89 -46.22 -74.58
CA ALA A 34 160.49 -45.92 -73.20
C ALA A 34 159.58 -44.68 -73.11
N THR A 35 159.94 -43.59 -73.81
CA THR A 35 159.06 -42.40 -73.85
C THR A 35 157.74 -42.68 -74.56
N LEU A 36 157.72 -43.49 -75.62
CA LEU A 36 156.50 -43.91 -76.30
C LEU A 36 155.62 -44.75 -75.38
N GLN A 37 156.18 -45.74 -74.68
CA GLN A 37 155.46 -46.56 -73.69
C GLN A 37 154.87 -45.70 -72.56
N ASP A 38 155.62 -44.73 -72.03
CA ASP A 38 155.09 -43.83 -71.00
C ASP A 38 154.01 -42.87 -71.53
N THR A 39 154.11 -42.40 -72.78
CA THR A 39 153.01 -41.65 -73.40
C THR A 39 151.78 -42.53 -73.69
N GLN A 40 151.97 -43.79 -74.05
CA GLN A 40 150.89 -44.78 -74.23
C GLN A 40 150.19 -45.07 -72.90
N ARG A 41 150.93 -45.35 -71.83
CA ARG A 41 150.38 -45.51 -70.46
C ARG A 41 149.57 -44.29 -70.03
N ARG A 42 150.11 -43.07 -70.22
CA ARG A 42 149.41 -41.82 -69.89
C ARG A 42 148.14 -41.64 -70.74
N LEU A 43 148.18 -42.04 -72.01
CA LEU A 43 147.02 -42.00 -72.91
C LEU A 43 145.96 -43.02 -72.48
N GLU A 44 146.35 -44.25 -72.12
CA GLU A 44 145.46 -45.29 -71.59
C GLU A 44 144.83 -44.87 -70.26
N GLU A 45 145.61 -44.28 -69.35
CA GLU A 45 145.09 -43.68 -68.12
C GLU A 45 144.10 -42.55 -68.39
N ALA A 46 144.41 -41.65 -69.32
CA ALA A 46 143.53 -40.54 -69.69
C ALA A 46 142.23 -41.06 -70.34
N GLN A 47 142.32 -42.07 -71.20
CA GLN A 47 141.16 -42.76 -71.75
C GLN A 47 140.35 -43.47 -70.67
N GLY A 48 140.99 -44.13 -69.70
CA GLY A 48 140.33 -44.76 -68.56
C GLY A 48 139.60 -43.76 -67.66
N LYS A 49 140.24 -42.62 -67.35
CA LYS A 49 139.63 -41.49 -66.64
C LYS A 49 138.44 -40.91 -67.41
N LEU A 50 138.56 -40.77 -68.74
CA LEU A 50 137.47 -40.30 -69.60
C LEU A 50 136.31 -41.30 -69.69
N ARG A 51 136.57 -42.61 -69.70
CA ARG A 51 135.53 -43.65 -69.67
C ARG A 51 134.74 -43.60 -68.36
N ARG A 52 135.43 -43.60 -67.22
CA ARG A 52 134.81 -43.44 -65.89
C ARG A 52 133.97 -42.16 -65.82
N LEU A 53 134.53 -41.02 -66.23
CA LEU A 53 133.80 -39.75 -66.23
C LEU A 53 132.54 -39.79 -67.13
N ARG A 54 132.57 -40.51 -68.26
CA ARG A 54 131.37 -40.74 -69.10
C ARG A 54 130.35 -41.65 -68.43
N GLU A 55 130.80 -42.71 -67.76
CA GLU A 55 129.95 -43.61 -66.96
C GLU A 55 129.29 -42.82 -65.81
N ASP A 56 130.05 -42.00 -65.09
CA ASP A 56 129.57 -41.09 -64.05
C ASP A 56 128.56 -40.06 -64.60
N PHE A 57 128.82 -39.48 -65.78
CA PHE A 57 127.87 -38.56 -66.42
C PHE A 57 126.56 -39.24 -66.84
N ILE A 58 126.62 -40.46 -67.37
CA ILE A 58 125.42 -41.24 -67.74
C ILE A 58 124.63 -41.61 -66.48
N TYR A 59 125.31 -42.05 -65.42
CA TYR A 59 124.67 -42.34 -64.14
C TYR A 59 124.01 -41.09 -63.52
N ASN A 60 124.71 -39.95 -63.48
CA ASN A 60 124.14 -38.70 -62.99
C ASN A 60 122.93 -38.25 -63.81
N LEU A 61 122.94 -38.45 -65.13
CA LEU A 61 121.79 -38.14 -65.99
C LEU A 61 120.59 -39.06 -65.69
N GLN A 62 120.83 -40.37 -65.48
CA GLN A 62 119.79 -41.32 -65.07
C GLN A 62 119.17 -40.95 -63.72
N VAL A 63 120.00 -40.59 -62.72
CA VAL A 63 119.52 -40.15 -61.40
C VAL A 63 118.72 -38.84 -61.50
N LEU A 64 119.06 -37.94 -62.42
CA LEU A 64 118.25 -36.74 -62.70
C LEU A 64 116.91 -37.12 -63.35
N GLU A 65 116.88 -37.99 -64.36
CA GLU A 65 115.62 -38.47 -64.96
C GLU A 65 114.72 -39.20 -63.96
N GLU A 66 115.30 -40.00 -63.05
CA GLU A 66 114.57 -40.67 -61.97
C GLU A 66 113.97 -39.65 -61.00
N ARG A 67 114.76 -38.66 -60.59
CA ARG A 67 114.31 -37.55 -59.73
C ARG A 67 113.23 -36.70 -60.40
N ASP A 68 113.35 -36.40 -61.68
CA ASP A 68 112.35 -35.61 -62.42
C ASP A 68 111.03 -36.38 -62.49
N ARG A 69 111.05 -37.70 -62.73
CA ARG A 69 109.86 -38.57 -62.64
C ARG A 69 109.28 -38.63 -61.22
N GLU A 70 110.12 -38.70 -60.18
CA GLU A 70 109.66 -38.61 -58.79
C GLU A 70 108.98 -37.26 -58.50
N LEU A 71 109.55 -36.16 -58.98
CA LEU A 71 108.96 -34.82 -58.85
C LEU A 71 107.62 -34.72 -59.59
N GLU A 72 107.51 -35.25 -60.81
CA GLU A 72 106.24 -35.34 -61.54
C GLU A 72 105.19 -36.15 -60.76
N LEU A 73 105.58 -37.26 -60.11
CA LEU A 73 104.69 -38.05 -59.25
C LEU A 73 104.26 -37.26 -58.00
N TYR A 74 105.17 -36.51 -57.37
CA TYR A 74 104.84 -35.64 -56.23
C TYR A 74 103.94 -34.47 -56.63
N ASP A 75 104.19 -33.83 -57.78
CA ASP A 75 103.34 -32.75 -58.30
C ASP A 75 101.95 -33.27 -58.66
N ALA A 76 101.84 -34.46 -59.28
CA ALA A 76 100.56 -35.10 -59.55
C ALA A 76 99.82 -35.48 -58.26
N ALA A 77 100.52 -36.03 -57.26
CA ALA A 77 99.93 -36.35 -55.95
C ALA A 77 99.51 -35.09 -55.19
N PHE A 78 100.28 -34.01 -55.27
CA PHE A 78 99.95 -32.71 -54.68
C PHE A 78 98.75 -32.06 -55.37
N ALA A 79 98.67 -32.10 -56.70
CA ALA A 79 97.51 -31.63 -57.45
C ALA A 79 96.24 -32.42 -57.10
N GLN A 80 96.34 -33.75 -56.94
CA GLN A 80 95.22 -34.59 -56.48
C GLN A 80 94.82 -34.27 -55.05
N ALA A 81 95.76 -34.17 -54.12
CA ALA A 81 95.50 -33.83 -52.72
C ALA A 81 94.85 -32.44 -52.59
N ARG A 82 95.34 -31.46 -53.34
CA ARG A 82 94.77 -30.12 -53.43
C ARG A 82 93.36 -30.12 -54.04
N GLY A 83 93.12 -30.89 -55.10
CA GLY A 83 91.78 -31.04 -55.68
C GLY A 83 90.77 -31.66 -54.69
N LEU A 84 91.21 -32.64 -53.89
CA LEU A 84 90.41 -33.21 -52.80
C LEU A 84 90.19 -32.21 -51.65
N GLU A 85 91.16 -31.36 -51.33
CA GLU A 85 91.01 -30.29 -50.35
C GLU A 85 90.05 -29.20 -50.84
N GLU A 86 90.16 -28.77 -52.10
CA GLU A 86 89.25 -27.81 -52.74
C GLU A 86 87.82 -28.36 -52.83
N ALA A 87 87.64 -29.65 -53.15
CA ALA A 87 86.34 -30.33 -53.11
C ALA A 87 85.75 -30.38 -51.69
N ARG A 88 86.52 -30.80 -50.69
CA ARG A 88 86.11 -30.78 -49.28
C ARG A 88 85.78 -29.37 -48.79
N GLN A 89 86.51 -28.36 -49.25
CA GLN A 89 86.25 -26.96 -48.91
C GLN A 89 84.95 -26.46 -49.56
N ALA A 90 84.63 -26.92 -50.77
CA ALA A 90 83.33 -26.69 -51.40
C ALA A 90 82.19 -27.36 -50.61
N GLU A 91 82.30 -28.66 -50.28
CA GLU A 91 81.35 -29.38 -49.42
C GLU A 91 81.15 -28.67 -48.07
N VAL A 92 82.23 -28.25 -47.41
CA VAL A 92 82.19 -27.48 -46.17
C VAL A 92 81.52 -26.11 -46.36
N SER A 93 81.64 -25.48 -47.53
CA SER A 93 80.95 -24.21 -47.84
C SER A 93 79.45 -24.41 -48.07
N GLU A 94 79.05 -25.49 -48.75
CA GLU A 94 77.66 -25.88 -48.96
C GLU A 94 76.99 -26.23 -47.62
N LEU A 95 77.63 -27.08 -46.81
CA LEU A 95 77.18 -27.41 -45.46
C LEU A 95 77.11 -26.17 -44.55
N LYS A 96 78.03 -25.20 -44.68
CA LYS A 96 77.92 -23.90 -43.95
C LYS A 96 76.68 -23.11 -44.38
N ILE A 97 76.36 -23.09 -45.68
CA ILE A 97 75.15 -22.44 -46.21
C ILE A 97 73.88 -23.17 -45.74
N GLU A 98 73.87 -24.49 -45.74
CA GLU A 98 72.75 -25.29 -45.22
C GLU A 98 72.55 -25.08 -43.72
N VAL A 99 73.63 -25.11 -42.92
CA VAL A 99 73.58 -24.78 -41.49
C VAL A 99 73.07 -23.34 -41.26
N ALA A 100 73.43 -22.38 -42.11
CA ALA A 100 72.90 -21.02 -42.03
C ALA A 100 71.39 -20.97 -42.35
N LYS A 101 70.94 -21.65 -43.42
CA LYS A 101 69.52 -21.78 -43.78
C LYS A 101 68.71 -22.47 -42.67
N LEU A 102 69.22 -23.56 -42.09
CA LEU A 102 68.59 -24.27 -40.99
C LEU A 102 68.53 -23.43 -39.70
N LYS A 103 69.59 -22.68 -39.38
CA LYS A 103 69.56 -21.71 -38.27
C LYS A 103 68.55 -20.59 -38.48
N GLN A 104 68.41 -20.09 -39.72
CA GLN A 104 67.39 -19.09 -40.06
C GLN A 104 65.98 -19.66 -39.97
N ALA A 105 65.76 -20.88 -40.48
CA ALA A 105 64.47 -21.57 -40.36
C ALA A 105 64.11 -21.80 -38.89
N LEU A 106 65.03 -22.33 -38.09
CA LEU A 106 64.85 -22.51 -36.65
C LEU A 106 64.52 -21.19 -35.94
N ALA A 107 65.26 -20.11 -36.22
CA ALA A 107 64.98 -18.79 -35.66
C ALA A 107 63.63 -18.20 -36.12
N SER A 108 63.12 -18.60 -37.29
CA SER A 108 61.77 -18.22 -37.75
C SER A 108 60.69 -19.03 -37.04
N GLU A 109 60.93 -20.32 -36.76
CA GLU A 109 60.01 -21.15 -35.98
C GLU A 109 59.97 -20.76 -34.51
N THR A 110 61.10 -20.43 -33.88
CA THR A 110 61.09 -19.93 -32.49
C THR A 110 60.28 -18.64 -32.37
N ARG A 111 60.41 -17.71 -33.34
CA ARG A 111 59.58 -16.50 -33.40
C ARG A 111 58.09 -16.82 -33.57
N ARG A 112 57.74 -17.75 -34.48
CA ARG A 112 56.35 -18.20 -34.66
C ARG A 112 55.77 -18.79 -33.37
N LEU A 113 56.55 -19.60 -32.65
CA LEU A 113 56.15 -20.19 -31.37
C LEU A 113 56.01 -19.13 -30.27
N GLU A 114 56.92 -18.16 -30.18
CA GLU A 114 56.79 -17.01 -29.27
C GLU A 114 55.55 -16.17 -29.58
N ASP A 115 55.26 -15.89 -30.86
CA ASP A 115 54.10 -15.11 -31.28
C ASP A 115 52.78 -15.86 -31.02
N LEU A 116 52.74 -17.17 -31.27
CA LEU A 116 51.64 -18.04 -30.84
C LEU A 116 51.47 -18.02 -29.32
N GLN A 117 52.56 -18.12 -28.55
CA GLN A 117 52.52 -18.07 -27.09
C GLN A 117 52.00 -16.72 -26.58
N ARG A 118 52.43 -15.60 -27.18
CA ARG A 118 51.91 -14.25 -26.91
C ARG A 118 50.42 -14.16 -27.20
N GLN A 119 49.95 -14.69 -28.33
CA GLN A 119 48.53 -14.73 -28.69
C GLN A 119 47.70 -15.59 -27.71
N TYR A 120 48.21 -16.75 -27.28
CA TYR A 120 47.54 -17.56 -26.26
C TYR A 120 47.47 -16.84 -24.91
N GLN A 121 48.54 -16.12 -24.52
CA GLN A 121 48.55 -15.32 -23.30
C GLN A 121 47.59 -14.14 -23.38
N GLN A 122 47.50 -13.44 -24.52
CA GLN A 122 46.54 -12.37 -24.78
C GLN A 122 45.10 -12.88 -24.68
N ARG A 123 44.75 -13.97 -25.37
CA ARG A 123 43.41 -14.57 -25.27
C ARG A 123 43.06 -15.01 -23.84
N LEU A 124 44.02 -15.54 -23.09
CA LEU A 124 43.83 -15.88 -21.68
C LEU A 124 43.62 -14.63 -20.80
N GLN A 125 44.23 -13.49 -21.13
CA GLN A 125 43.98 -12.21 -20.45
C GLN A 125 42.62 -11.63 -20.84
N GLU A 126 42.26 -11.66 -22.13
CA GLU A 126 40.94 -11.26 -22.64
C GLU A 126 39.82 -12.03 -21.94
N HIS A 127 39.89 -13.36 -21.92
CA HIS A 127 38.90 -14.19 -21.22
C HIS A 127 38.86 -13.98 -19.70
N ARG A 128 40.00 -13.66 -19.05
CA ARG A 128 40.00 -13.26 -17.63
C ARG A 128 39.27 -11.95 -17.42
N LEU A 129 39.54 -10.94 -18.25
CA LEU A 129 38.86 -9.64 -18.19
C LEU A 129 37.37 -9.76 -18.53
N GLU A 130 36.98 -10.64 -19.45
CA GLU A 130 35.57 -10.97 -19.75
C GLU A 130 34.88 -11.60 -18.55
N LEU A 131 35.51 -12.58 -17.89
CA LEU A 131 35.00 -13.19 -16.66
C LEU A 131 34.91 -12.18 -15.51
N GLU A 132 35.90 -11.32 -15.34
CA GLU A 132 35.90 -10.24 -14.35
C GLU A 132 34.76 -9.24 -14.61
N ARG A 133 34.53 -8.86 -15.88
CA ARG A 133 33.38 -8.02 -16.28
C ARG A 133 32.07 -8.69 -15.93
N VAL A 134 31.82 -9.91 -16.41
CA VAL A 134 30.58 -10.65 -16.15
C VAL A 134 30.35 -10.87 -14.65
N HIS A 135 31.40 -11.14 -13.86
CA HIS A 135 31.30 -11.21 -12.40
C HIS A 135 30.97 -9.85 -11.78
N SER A 136 31.57 -8.75 -12.26
CA SER A 136 31.27 -7.40 -11.77
C SER A 136 29.84 -6.98 -12.10
N ASP A 137 29.37 -7.21 -13.34
CA ASP A 137 27.99 -6.95 -13.77
C ASP A 137 27.00 -7.78 -12.95
N ARG A 138 27.29 -9.08 -12.75
CA ARG A 138 26.44 -9.94 -11.93
C ARG A 138 26.42 -9.57 -10.46
N ASN A 139 27.54 -9.09 -9.90
CA ASN A 139 27.58 -8.57 -8.54
C ASN A 139 26.78 -7.26 -8.44
N ASN A 140 26.91 -6.35 -9.41
CA ASN A 140 26.12 -5.12 -9.50
C ASN A 140 24.60 -5.43 -9.57
N GLU A 141 24.18 -6.42 -10.37
CA GLU A 141 22.79 -6.91 -10.40
C GLU A 141 22.35 -7.47 -9.04
N LEU A 142 23.18 -8.29 -8.38
CA LEU A 142 22.87 -8.85 -7.06
C LEU A 142 22.77 -7.78 -5.98
N ASP A 143 23.61 -6.75 -6.03
CA ASP A 143 23.57 -5.63 -5.08
C ASP A 143 22.37 -4.70 -5.35
N GLN A 144 22.03 -4.41 -6.60
CA GLN A 144 20.76 -3.75 -6.96
C GLN A 144 19.54 -4.56 -6.47
N GLN A 145 19.55 -5.89 -6.61
CA GLN A 145 18.50 -6.74 -6.07
C GLN A 145 18.46 -6.69 -4.54
N ARG A 146 19.61 -6.77 -3.85
CA ARG A 146 19.69 -6.63 -2.39
C ARG A 146 19.16 -5.29 -1.91
N GLU A 147 19.48 -4.19 -2.59
CA GLU A 147 18.93 -2.86 -2.31
C GLU A 147 17.42 -2.81 -2.53
N GLN A 148 16.91 -3.38 -3.63
CA GLN A 148 15.47 -3.46 -3.89
C GLN A 148 14.74 -4.27 -2.80
N TYR A 149 15.26 -5.45 -2.43
CA TYR A 149 14.73 -6.27 -1.34
C TYR A 149 14.82 -5.55 0.01
N GLY A 150 15.92 -4.86 0.30
CA GLY A 150 16.09 -4.05 1.51
C GLY A 150 15.08 -2.89 1.58
N ASN A 151 14.90 -2.18 0.47
CA ASN A 151 13.93 -1.09 0.34
C ASN A 151 12.47 -1.59 0.48
N LEU A 152 12.14 -2.74 -0.12
CA LEU A 152 10.82 -3.37 0.03
C LEU A 152 10.59 -3.85 1.46
N LYS A 153 11.57 -4.53 2.07
CA LYS A 153 11.53 -4.96 3.46
C LYS A 153 11.31 -3.77 4.40
N TRP A 154 12.07 -2.70 4.24
CA TRP A 154 11.92 -1.47 5.05
C TRP A 154 10.53 -0.83 4.86
N LYS A 155 10.00 -0.76 3.63
CA LYS A 155 8.63 -0.26 3.36
C LYS A 155 7.57 -1.13 4.03
N LEU A 156 7.74 -2.45 4.03
CA LEU A 156 6.82 -3.39 4.68
C LEU A 156 6.90 -3.31 6.20
N GLU A 157 8.10 -3.27 6.78
CA GLU A 157 8.31 -3.07 8.23
C GLU A 157 7.75 -1.73 8.71
N ARG A 158 7.83 -0.69 7.87
CA ARG A 158 7.22 0.62 8.17
C ARG A 158 5.70 0.54 8.18
N ARG A 159 5.09 -0.05 7.13
CA ARG A 159 3.64 -0.28 7.06
C ARG A 159 3.12 -1.15 8.21
N LEU A 160 3.87 -2.17 8.62
CA LEU A 160 3.52 -2.98 9.79
C LEU A 160 3.51 -2.13 11.07
N LYS A 161 4.52 -1.29 11.30
CA LYS A 161 4.56 -0.36 12.45
C LYS A 161 3.44 0.69 12.40
N GLU A 162 3.08 1.17 11.21
CA GLU A 162 1.97 2.09 11.00
C GLU A 162 0.62 1.41 11.35
N LEU A 163 0.38 0.19 10.84
CA LEU A 163 -0.81 -0.62 11.17
C LEU A 163 -0.86 -1.07 12.64
N ASP A 164 0.26 -1.44 13.24
CA ASP A 164 0.35 -1.76 14.68
C ASP A 164 0.01 -0.53 15.54
N GLY A 165 0.41 0.67 15.08
CA GLY A 165 0.04 1.94 15.68
C GLY A 165 -1.46 2.22 15.56
N GLU A 166 -2.05 2.08 14.37
CA GLU A 166 -3.49 2.22 14.12
C GLU A 166 -4.31 1.22 14.95
N LEU A 167 -3.90 -0.05 15.02
CA LEU A 167 -4.52 -1.07 15.87
C LEU A 167 -4.37 -0.75 17.36
N GLY A 168 -3.25 -0.15 17.77
CA GLY A 168 -3.04 0.36 19.12
C GLY A 168 -4.03 1.47 19.48
N LEU A 169 -4.22 2.43 18.57
CA LEU A 169 -5.18 3.52 18.71
C LEU A 169 -6.62 3.00 18.75
N GLN A 170 -7.03 2.14 17.83
CA GLN A 170 -8.38 1.53 17.82
C GLN A 170 -8.67 0.76 19.12
N ARG A 171 -7.68 0.03 19.67
CA ARG A 171 -7.83 -0.64 20.98
C ARG A 171 -7.99 0.38 22.11
N GLN A 172 -7.23 1.47 22.09
CA GLN A 172 -7.32 2.53 23.09
C GLN A 172 -8.67 3.26 23.03
N GLU A 173 -9.15 3.58 21.82
CA GLU A 173 -10.47 4.19 21.56
C GLU A 173 -11.59 3.29 22.08
N LEU A 174 -11.62 2.01 21.69
CA LEU A 174 -12.62 1.05 22.19
C LEU A 174 -12.58 0.91 23.72
N LEU A 175 -11.40 0.88 24.34
CA LEU A 175 -11.27 0.86 25.80
C LEU A 175 -11.84 2.14 26.44
N GLN A 176 -11.55 3.32 25.89
CA GLN A 176 -12.12 4.59 26.36
C GLN A 176 -13.65 4.65 26.15
N GLU A 177 -14.17 4.11 25.05
CA GLU A 177 -15.61 4.00 24.81
C GLU A 177 -16.27 3.12 25.88
N PHE A 178 -15.73 1.92 26.12
CA PHE A 178 -16.20 1.01 27.16
C PHE A 178 -16.10 1.63 28.56
N GLU A 179 -14.99 2.29 28.91
CA GLU A 179 -14.85 3.02 30.17
C GLU A 179 -15.89 4.12 30.30
N SER A 180 -16.13 4.91 29.25
CA SER A 180 -17.14 5.97 29.25
C SER A 180 -18.56 5.41 29.37
N GLU A 181 -18.86 4.29 28.72
CA GLU A 181 -20.17 3.64 28.79
C GLU A 181 -20.40 3.00 30.17
N MET A 182 -19.37 2.36 30.74
CA MET A 182 -19.39 1.83 32.10
C MET A 182 -19.60 2.96 33.10
N GLN A 183 -18.89 4.08 33.00
CA GLN A 183 -19.07 5.26 33.86
C GLN A 183 -20.48 5.87 33.72
N LYS A 184 -21.03 5.97 32.50
CA LYS A 184 -22.40 6.42 32.25
C LYS A 184 -23.43 5.50 32.91
N ARG A 185 -23.33 4.19 32.66
CA ARG A 185 -24.21 3.17 33.27
C ARG A 185 -24.11 3.18 34.79
N GLU A 186 -22.90 3.27 35.34
CA GLU A 186 -22.67 3.33 36.77
C GLU A 186 -23.29 4.60 37.37
N HIS A 187 -23.11 5.76 36.74
CA HIS A 187 -23.76 7.01 37.15
C HIS A 187 -25.29 6.93 37.05
N GLU A 188 -25.85 6.32 35.99
CA GLU A 188 -27.29 6.06 35.91
C GLU A 188 -27.78 5.14 37.04
N PHE A 189 -27.03 4.09 37.40
CA PHE A 189 -27.38 3.21 38.51
C PHE A 189 -27.30 3.92 39.86
N ARG A 190 -26.28 4.75 40.10
CA ARG A 190 -26.19 5.61 41.29
C ARG A 190 -27.40 6.55 41.35
N LEU A 191 -27.70 7.28 40.27
CA LEU A 191 -28.84 8.19 40.21
C LEU A 191 -30.19 7.46 40.38
N ARG A 192 -30.36 6.25 39.83
CA ARG A 192 -31.55 5.41 40.07
C ARG A 192 -31.64 4.96 41.53
N ALA A 193 -30.52 4.63 42.17
CA ALA A 193 -30.48 4.27 43.59
C ALA A 193 -30.79 5.47 44.49
N ASP A 194 -30.25 6.66 44.19
CA ASP A 194 -30.50 7.91 44.91
C ASP A 194 -31.97 8.34 44.76
N ASN A 195 -32.51 8.29 43.54
CA ASN A 195 -33.93 8.54 43.27
C ASN A 195 -34.83 7.54 44.01
N MET A 196 -34.51 6.25 43.99
CA MET A 196 -35.30 5.26 44.72
C MET A 196 -35.19 5.45 46.24
N SER A 197 -34.02 5.84 46.75
CA SER A 197 -33.81 6.18 48.15
C SER A 197 -34.61 7.42 48.57
N SER A 198 -34.64 8.47 47.74
CA SER A 198 -35.43 9.68 48.01
C SER A 198 -36.93 9.39 47.97
N VAL A 199 -37.39 8.53 47.05
CA VAL A 199 -38.78 8.05 47.01
C VAL A 199 -39.13 7.21 48.23
N VAL A 200 -38.25 6.30 48.67
CA VAL A 200 -38.45 5.51 49.90
C VAL A 200 -38.54 6.44 51.12
N LEU A 201 -37.60 7.38 51.27
CA LEU A 201 -37.63 8.39 52.35
C LEU A 201 -38.90 9.23 52.32
N ALA A 202 -39.38 9.65 51.14
CA ALA A 202 -40.63 10.37 50.99
C ALA A 202 -41.86 9.54 51.44
N HIS A 203 -41.90 8.24 51.09
CA HIS A 203 -42.94 7.33 51.55
C HIS A 203 -42.85 7.08 53.06
N GLU A 204 -41.66 6.87 53.62
CA GLU A 204 -41.46 6.76 55.07
C GLU A 204 -41.93 8.01 55.81
N LEU A 205 -41.60 9.20 55.30
CA LEU A 205 -42.06 10.46 55.87
C LEU A 205 -43.58 10.60 55.75
N LYS A 206 -44.21 10.21 54.63
CA LYS A 206 -45.67 10.23 54.51
C LYS A 206 -46.34 9.20 55.44
N ILE A 207 -45.74 8.02 55.64
CA ILE A 207 -46.21 7.04 56.64
C ILE A 207 -46.10 7.63 58.06
N LYS A 208 -44.98 8.29 58.40
CA LYS A 208 -44.79 8.99 59.69
C LYS A 208 -45.83 10.11 59.88
N LEU A 209 -46.17 10.86 58.83
CA LEU A 209 -47.22 11.88 58.86
C LEU A 209 -48.62 11.26 59.02
N LEU A 210 -48.99 10.28 58.20
CA LEU A 210 -50.26 9.57 58.29
C LEU A 210 -50.45 8.90 59.66
N ASN A 211 -49.40 8.35 60.26
CA ASN A 211 -49.46 7.80 61.61
C ASN A 211 -49.71 8.88 62.68
N LYS A 212 -49.16 10.09 62.52
CA LYS A 212 -49.48 11.24 63.39
C LYS A 212 -50.90 11.75 63.17
N GLU A 213 -51.35 11.86 61.92
CA GLU A 213 -52.73 12.22 61.55
C GLU A 213 -53.73 11.21 62.16
N LEU A 214 -53.47 9.90 62.04
CA LEU A 214 -54.28 8.84 62.65
C LEU A 214 -54.22 8.82 64.18
N ALA A 215 -53.10 9.20 64.80
CA ALA A 215 -53.03 9.36 66.26
C ALA A 215 -53.88 10.55 66.73
N ALA A 216 -53.74 11.70 66.08
CA ALA A 216 -54.54 12.90 66.37
C ALA A 216 -56.04 12.67 66.14
N LEU A 217 -56.43 11.93 65.10
CA LEU A 217 -57.84 11.55 64.86
C LEU A 217 -58.36 10.58 65.92
N ARG A 218 -57.54 9.64 66.43
CA ARG A 218 -57.93 8.78 67.55
C ARG A 218 -58.09 9.57 68.85
N GLU A 219 -57.20 10.50 69.15
CA GLU A 219 -57.33 11.39 70.31
C GLU A 219 -58.54 12.32 70.21
N ALA A 220 -58.81 12.89 69.02
CA ALA A 220 -59.98 13.71 68.77
C ALA A 220 -61.27 12.88 68.88
N GLY A 221 -61.27 11.64 68.38
CA GLY A 221 -62.37 10.69 68.53
C GLY A 221 -62.62 10.29 69.99
N ALA A 222 -61.56 10.07 70.78
CA ALA A 222 -61.67 9.82 72.21
C ALA A 222 -62.26 11.02 72.96
N LYS A 223 -61.74 12.24 72.73
CA LYS A 223 -62.28 13.48 73.32
C LYS A 223 -63.73 13.74 72.91
N ALA A 224 -64.09 13.44 71.66
CA ALA A 224 -65.46 13.53 71.18
C ALA A 224 -66.38 12.51 71.89
N ALA A 225 -65.94 11.26 72.05
CA ALA A 225 -66.67 10.23 72.80
C ALA A 225 -66.84 10.59 74.28
N GLU A 226 -65.79 11.10 74.94
CA GLU A 226 -65.85 11.62 76.31
C GLU A 226 -66.86 12.79 76.43
N SER A 227 -66.86 13.72 75.46
CA SER A 227 -67.81 14.84 75.45
C SER A 227 -69.24 14.41 75.17
N LEU A 228 -69.44 13.39 74.31
CA LEU A 228 -70.75 12.80 74.03
C LEU A 228 -71.27 12.07 75.27
N GLN A 229 -70.45 11.24 75.92
CA GLN A 229 -70.81 10.56 77.16
C GLN A 229 -71.15 11.56 78.27
N GLY A 230 -70.41 12.66 78.38
CA GLY A 230 -70.74 13.76 79.31
C GLY A 230 -72.09 14.42 78.98
N ALA A 231 -72.41 14.62 77.70
CA ALA A 231 -73.70 15.17 77.26
C ALA A 231 -74.86 14.17 77.43
N GLU A 232 -74.64 12.88 77.22
CA GLU A 232 -75.61 11.80 77.47
C GLU A 232 -75.96 11.71 78.96
N VAL A 233 -74.95 11.78 79.86
CA VAL A 233 -75.17 11.85 81.31
C VAL A 233 -75.93 13.11 81.70
N ALA A 234 -75.57 14.27 81.13
CA ALA A 234 -76.30 15.52 81.38
C ALA A 234 -77.75 15.49 80.87
N ASN A 235 -78.01 14.85 79.73
CA ASN A 235 -79.36 14.64 79.22
C ASN A 235 -80.16 13.70 80.13
N ALA A 236 -79.57 12.59 80.58
CA ALA A 236 -80.21 11.70 81.55
C ALA A 236 -80.57 12.43 82.86
N GLU A 237 -79.67 13.29 83.38
CA GLU A 237 -79.98 14.16 84.52
C GLU A 237 -81.13 15.15 84.25
N LEU A 238 -81.23 15.70 83.03
CA LEU A 238 -82.31 16.60 82.65
C LEU A 238 -83.63 15.87 82.49
N GLU A 239 -83.64 14.67 81.89
CA GLU A 239 -84.81 13.80 81.82
C GLU A 239 -85.32 13.41 83.20
N ASP A 240 -84.42 13.03 84.11
CA ASP A 240 -84.73 12.74 85.52
C ASP A 240 -85.38 13.95 86.23
N ARG A 241 -84.85 15.16 86.00
CA ARG A 241 -85.41 16.41 86.54
C ARG A 241 -86.79 16.70 85.92
N LEU A 242 -86.96 16.48 84.62
CA LEU A 242 -88.22 16.70 83.91
C LEU A 242 -89.29 15.73 84.41
N GLN A 243 -88.97 14.44 84.56
CA GLN A 243 -89.87 13.46 85.18
C GLN A 243 -90.25 13.83 86.61
N ARG A 244 -89.31 14.31 87.44
CA ARG A 244 -89.63 14.81 88.79
C ARG A 244 -90.58 16.00 88.76
N ARG A 245 -90.41 16.95 87.83
CA ARG A 245 -91.35 18.06 87.62
C ARG A 245 -92.70 17.60 87.11
N ASP A 246 -92.76 16.58 86.25
CA ASP A 246 -94.03 16.00 85.80
C ASP A 246 -94.78 15.33 86.95
N TRP A 247 -94.08 14.68 87.90
CA TRP A 247 -94.70 14.16 89.12
C TRP A 247 -95.22 15.30 90.03
N GLU A 248 -94.40 16.32 90.31
CA GLU A 248 -94.85 17.51 91.05
C GLU A 248 -96.07 18.18 90.41
N LEU A 249 -96.10 18.27 89.07
CA LEU A 249 -97.22 18.82 88.31
C LEU A 249 -98.46 17.93 88.40
N ARG A 250 -98.33 16.60 88.35
CA ARG A 250 -99.46 15.66 88.54
C ARG A 250 -100.05 15.78 89.95
N ASP A 251 -99.21 15.88 90.98
CA ASP A 251 -99.67 16.06 92.36
C ASP A 251 -100.34 17.43 92.55
N LEU A 252 -99.77 18.50 91.98
CA LEU A 252 -100.40 19.83 91.95
C LEU A 252 -101.72 19.85 91.17
N VAL A 253 -101.83 19.09 90.08
CA VAL A 253 -103.08 18.91 89.33
C VAL A 253 -104.10 18.15 90.17
N ALA A 254 -103.73 17.04 90.83
CA ALA A 254 -104.64 16.29 91.70
C ALA A 254 -105.15 17.15 92.89
N VAL A 255 -104.29 17.96 93.51
CA VAL A 255 -104.68 18.92 94.56
C VAL A 255 -105.58 20.02 93.99
N LYS A 256 -105.28 20.54 92.79
CA LYS A 256 -106.15 21.50 92.09
C LYS A 256 -107.48 20.88 91.72
N ASP A 257 -107.55 19.63 91.27
CA ASP A 257 -108.78 18.94 90.89
C ASP A 257 -109.65 18.62 92.11
N ALA A 258 -109.05 18.26 93.24
CA ALA A 258 -109.75 18.18 94.52
C ALA A 258 -110.34 19.55 94.92
N ARG A 259 -109.55 20.63 94.77
CA ARG A 259 -110.02 21.99 95.03
C ARG A 259 -111.07 22.47 94.01
N ILE A 260 -110.96 22.05 92.75
CA ILE A 260 -111.94 22.30 91.69
C ILE A 260 -113.23 21.59 92.05
N LYS A 261 -113.22 20.32 92.47
CA LYS A 261 -114.44 19.62 92.95
C LYS A 261 -115.09 20.30 94.16
N ASP A 262 -114.31 20.80 95.11
CA ASP A 262 -114.79 21.62 96.23
C ASP A 262 -115.44 22.94 95.76
N LEU A 263 -114.80 23.61 94.80
CA LEU A 263 -115.29 24.86 94.21
C LEU A 263 -116.47 24.61 93.27
N GLU A 264 -116.53 23.46 92.61
CA GLU A 264 -117.65 22.98 91.81
C GLU A 264 -118.83 22.68 92.72
N GLY A 265 -118.64 22.02 93.87
CA GLY A 265 -119.71 21.83 94.85
C GLY A 265 -120.32 23.16 95.32
N LYS A 266 -119.46 24.17 95.57
CA LYS A 266 -119.88 25.55 95.88
C LYS A 266 -120.46 26.28 94.67
N LEU A 267 -119.96 26.01 93.48
CA LEU A 267 -120.48 26.57 92.23
C LEU A 267 -121.83 25.96 91.89
N HIS A 268 -122.11 24.70 92.21
CA HIS A 268 -123.41 24.05 91.99
C HIS A 268 -124.47 24.62 92.95
N SER A 269 -124.13 24.90 94.20
CA SER A 269 -125.04 25.61 95.12
C SER A 269 -125.26 27.06 94.68
N MET A 270 -124.19 27.77 94.30
CA MET A 270 -124.28 29.12 93.71
C MET A 270 -124.94 29.14 92.33
N GLN A 271 -124.92 28.05 91.57
CA GLN A 271 -125.66 27.86 90.31
C GLN A 271 -127.12 27.57 90.57
N LEU A 272 -127.50 26.98 91.71
CA LEU A 272 -128.91 26.80 92.07
C LEU A 272 -129.54 28.13 92.51
N THR A 273 -128.79 29.01 93.17
CA THR A 273 -129.23 30.40 93.42
C THR A 273 -129.17 31.23 92.14
N ARG A 274 -128.05 31.18 91.41
CA ARG A 274 -127.90 31.86 90.12
C ARG A 274 -128.90 31.37 89.07
N LYS A 275 -129.39 30.13 89.05
CA LYS A 275 -130.44 29.69 88.11
C LYS A 275 -131.77 30.43 88.36
N LYS A 276 -132.11 30.66 89.63
CA LYS A 276 -133.29 31.47 90.01
C LYS A 276 -133.09 32.93 89.60
N GLU A 277 -131.88 33.46 89.79
CA GLU A 277 -131.52 34.80 89.30
C GLU A 277 -131.50 34.85 87.77
N GLU A 278 -131.00 33.83 87.08
CA GLU A 278 -130.94 33.67 85.63
C GLU A 278 -132.34 33.58 85.00
N GLU A 279 -133.35 33.07 85.70
CA GLU A 279 -134.73 33.16 85.22
C GLU A 279 -135.27 34.60 85.32
N THR A 280 -134.82 35.39 86.29
CA THR A 280 -135.13 36.83 86.35
C THR A 280 -134.27 37.66 85.39
N PHE A 281 -133.02 37.25 85.14
CA PHE A 281 -132.15 37.84 84.14
C PHE A 281 -132.52 37.40 82.73
N ARG A 282 -133.11 36.21 82.49
CA ARG A 282 -133.59 35.79 81.15
C ARG A 282 -134.64 36.73 80.63
N ARG A 283 -135.60 37.13 81.46
CA ARG A 283 -136.62 38.14 81.10
C ARG A 283 -135.96 39.47 80.73
N LYS A 284 -134.98 39.92 81.53
CA LYS A 284 -134.16 41.11 81.23
C LYS A 284 -133.21 40.92 80.03
N HIS A 285 -132.83 39.68 79.72
CA HIS A 285 -131.98 39.31 78.59
C HIS A 285 -132.79 39.17 77.32
N GLU A 286 -134.07 38.81 77.36
CA GLU A 286 -134.97 38.87 76.22
C GLU A 286 -135.21 40.34 75.82
N GLU A 287 -135.31 41.24 76.80
CA GLU A 287 -135.33 42.70 76.62
C GLU A 287 -133.98 43.25 76.10
N LEU A 288 -132.85 42.88 76.73
CA LEU A 288 -131.51 43.25 76.25
C LEU A 288 -131.16 42.62 74.91
N ASP A 289 -131.70 41.45 74.58
CA ASP A 289 -131.55 40.77 73.30
C ASP A 289 -132.36 41.47 72.22
N HIS A 290 -133.49 42.11 72.55
CA HIS A 290 -134.21 42.99 71.62
C HIS A 290 -133.33 44.21 71.29
N LEU A 291 -132.79 44.86 72.32
CA LEU A 291 -131.85 45.98 72.18
C LEU A 291 -130.51 45.56 71.54
N ALA A 292 -130.07 44.32 71.75
CA ALA A 292 -128.88 43.75 71.12
C ALA A 292 -129.15 43.39 69.68
N ARG A 293 -130.33 42.86 69.31
CA ARG A 293 -130.73 42.66 67.90
C ARG A 293 -130.88 43.98 67.15
N GLU A 294 -131.34 45.05 67.81
CA GLU A 294 -131.32 46.40 67.25
C GLU A 294 -129.88 46.92 67.08
N ARG A 295 -129.03 46.74 68.10
CA ARG A 295 -127.61 47.09 67.99
C ARG A 295 -126.89 46.25 66.96
N ASP A 296 -127.20 44.97 66.82
CA ASP A 296 -126.66 44.05 65.81
C ASP A 296 -127.25 44.33 64.44
N ALA A 297 -128.46 44.88 64.30
CA ALA A 297 -128.93 45.41 63.02
C ALA A 297 -128.07 46.62 62.59
N VAL A 298 -127.76 47.53 63.53
CA VAL A 298 -126.81 48.64 63.31
C VAL A 298 -125.38 48.14 63.11
N LEU A 299 -124.96 47.09 63.82
CA LEU A 299 -123.64 46.46 63.69
C LEU A 299 -123.56 45.63 62.41
N MET A 300 -124.66 45.10 61.88
CA MET A 300 -124.75 44.43 60.58
C MET A 300 -124.80 45.45 59.44
N ALA A 301 -125.38 46.63 59.63
CA ALA A 301 -125.23 47.76 58.71
C ALA A 301 -123.78 48.30 58.72
N ALA A 302 -123.14 48.39 59.89
CA ALA A 302 -121.73 48.74 60.00
C ALA A 302 -120.81 47.62 59.47
N LYS A 303 -121.15 46.35 59.68
CA LYS A 303 -120.44 45.19 59.09
C LYS A 303 -120.71 45.06 57.60
N SER A 304 -121.85 45.47 57.05
CA SER A 304 -122.07 45.48 55.60
C SER A 304 -121.30 46.63 54.96
N ALA A 305 -121.31 47.83 55.54
CA ALA A 305 -120.43 48.92 55.13
C ALA A 305 -118.93 48.57 55.28
N HIS A 306 -118.55 47.86 56.35
CA HIS A 306 -117.20 47.34 56.50
C HIS A 306 -116.90 46.15 55.60
N MET A 307 -117.87 45.29 55.24
CA MET A 307 -117.70 44.23 54.24
C MET A 307 -117.63 44.82 52.83
N GLU A 308 -118.28 45.94 52.53
CA GLU A 308 -118.10 46.69 51.29
C GLU A 308 -116.74 47.39 51.28
N GLN A 309 -116.27 47.93 52.40
CA GLN A 309 -114.90 48.42 52.54
C GLN A 309 -113.86 47.29 52.48
N LEU A 310 -114.17 46.11 53.03
CA LEU A 310 -113.31 44.93 52.99
C LEU A 310 -113.30 44.36 51.58
N GLN A 311 -114.44 44.24 50.91
CA GLN A 311 -114.54 43.87 49.48
C GLN A 311 -113.87 44.91 48.58
N ALA A 312 -113.89 46.20 48.91
CA ALA A 312 -113.13 47.22 48.21
C ALA A 312 -111.62 47.14 48.53
N ALA A 313 -111.23 46.75 49.75
CA ALA A 313 -109.85 46.52 50.15
C ALA A 313 -109.30 45.20 49.58
N ASP A 314 -110.13 44.18 49.44
CA ASP A 314 -109.87 42.86 48.87
C ASP A 314 -109.89 42.95 47.34
N ALA A 315 -110.77 43.75 46.73
CA ALA A 315 -110.68 44.10 45.32
C ALA A 315 -109.41 44.91 45.04
N ARG A 316 -109.03 45.84 45.92
CA ARG A 316 -107.73 46.52 45.86
C ARG A 316 -106.57 45.56 46.12
N ALA A 317 -106.72 44.56 46.98
CA ALA A 317 -105.70 43.57 47.27
C ALA A 317 -105.55 42.58 46.11
N LEU A 318 -106.63 42.20 45.43
CA LEU A 318 -106.66 41.42 44.20
C LEU A 318 -106.19 42.25 43.01
N GLU A 319 -106.44 43.55 42.95
CA GLU A 319 -105.81 44.45 41.97
C GLU A 319 -104.32 44.61 42.24
N LEU A 320 -103.91 44.77 43.49
CA LEU A 320 -102.50 44.85 43.89
C LEU A 320 -101.81 43.50 43.68
N GLN A 321 -102.48 42.39 43.94
CA GLN A 321 -101.98 41.04 43.69
C GLN A 321 -101.91 40.78 42.19
N ALA A 322 -102.93 41.13 41.39
CA ALA A 322 -102.85 41.06 39.94
C ALA A 322 -101.80 42.01 39.37
N ARG A 323 -101.51 43.15 40.02
CA ARG A 323 -100.37 44.02 39.69
C ARG A 323 -99.04 43.38 40.08
N CYS A 324 -98.94 42.73 41.24
CA CYS A 324 -97.77 41.97 41.67
C CYS A 324 -97.53 40.76 40.76
N GLU A 325 -98.54 39.98 40.41
CA GLU A 325 -98.49 38.88 39.45
C GLU A 325 -98.16 39.38 38.04
N ASN A 326 -98.70 40.53 37.60
CA ASN A 326 -98.26 41.16 36.35
C ASN A 326 -96.82 41.67 36.42
N LEU A 327 -96.37 42.20 37.57
CA LEU A 327 -94.98 42.61 37.79
C LEU A 327 -94.04 41.41 37.90
N GLU A 328 -94.46 40.30 38.48
CA GLU A 328 -93.74 39.02 38.50
C GLU A 328 -93.70 38.40 37.10
N VAL A 329 -94.78 38.48 36.33
CA VAL A 329 -94.80 38.04 34.93
C VAL A 329 -93.96 38.99 34.07
N GLN A 330 -93.91 40.30 34.35
CA GLN A 330 -93.02 41.24 33.68
C GLN A 330 -91.56 41.02 34.10
N LEU A 331 -91.29 40.70 35.37
CA LEU A 331 -89.98 40.41 35.92
C LEU A 331 -89.48 39.07 35.39
N ARG A 332 -90.28 37.99 35.42
CA ARG A 332 -89.99 36.74 34.72
C ARG A 332 -89.83 36.95 33.21
N ARG A 333 -90.63 37.81 32.55
CA ARG A 333 -90.43 38.15 31.12
C ARG A 333 -89.14 38.95 30.91
N ALA A 334 -88.72 39.78 31.86
CA ALA A 334 -87.47 40.53 31.81
C ALA A 334 -86.27 39.62 32.11
N GLU A 335 -86.39 38.69 33.05
CA GLU A 335 -85.45 37.61 33.35
C GLU A 335 -85.32 36.67 32.17
N TRP A 336 -86.41 36.23 31.53
CA TRP A 336 -86.36 35.43 30.30
C TRP A 336 -85.72 36.23 29.16
N LYS A 337 -86.08 37.51 28.95
CA LYS A 337 -85.39 38.38 27.98
C LYS A 337 -83.92 38.61 28.34
N GLN A 338 -83.56 38.64 29.62
CA GLN A 338 -82.19 38.80 30.09
C GLN A 338 -81.40 37.51 29.90
N VAL A 339 -82.01 36.35 30.18
CA VAL A 339 -81.49 35.00 29.98
C VAL A 339 -81.32 34.72 28.49
N ASP A 340 -82.28 35.12 27.66
CA ASP A 340 -82.19 35.00 26.22
C ASP A 340 -81.20 36.01 25.64
N ALA A 341 -81.12 37.24 26.17
CA ALA A 341 -80.05 38.18 25.83
C ALA A 341 -78.66 37.72 26.33
N THR A 342 -78.57 36.94 27.42
CA THR A 342 -77.30 36.28 27.81
C THR A 342 -77.02 35.10 26.92
N LYS A 343 -78.00 34.28 26.52
CA LYS A 343 -77.79 33.22 25.51
C LYS A 343 -77.40 33.78 24.15
N GLU A 344 -77.95 34.93 23.75
CA GLU A 344 -77.54 35.65 22.54
C GLU A 344 -76.12 36.20 22.70
N LYS A 345 -75.76 36.75 23.86
CA LYS A 345 -74.38 37.17 24.15
C LYS A 345 -73.43 35.98 24.18
N ASP A 346 -73.80 34.87 24.80
CA ASP A 346 -73.02 33.63 24.84
C ASP A 346 -72.89 33.05 23.43
N ALA A 347 -73.95 33.07 22.61
CA ALA A 347 -73.88 32.71 21.20
C ALA A 347 -73.03 33.69 20.37
N THR A 348 -72.96 34.99 20.72
CA THR A 348 -71.97 35.91 20.11
C THR A 348 -70.56 35.67 20.63
N ILE A 349 -70.38 35.25 21.88
CA ILE A 349 -69.08 34.89 22.45
C ILE A 349 -68.59 33.58 21.82
N ASP A 350 -69.47 32.61 21.59
CA ASP A 350 -69.17 31.37 20.91
C ASP A 350 -68.91 31.59 19.42
N LYS A 351 -69.68 32.46 18.74
CA LYS A 351 -69.31 32.94 17.40
C LYS A 351 -67.96 33.65 17.40
N LEU A 352 -67.65 34.51 18.37
CA LEU A 352 -66.34 35.17 18.47
C LEU A 352 -65.21 34.18 18.82
N ARG A 353 -65.51 33.05 19.50
CA ARG A 353 -64.58 31.94 19.73
C ARG A 353 -64.39 31.10 18.46
N GLU A 354 -65.45 30.88 17.69
CA GLU A 354 -65.42 30.24 16.38
C GLU A 354 -64.62 31.12 15.40
N ASP A 355 -64.90 32.42 15.30
CA ASP A 355 -64.15 33.40 14.51
C ASP A 355 -62.70 33.51 14.97
N ALA A 356 -62.43 33.49 16.29
CA ALA A 356 -61.06 33.50 16.81
C ALA A 356 -60.32 32.17 16.57
N SER A 357 -61.03 31.03 16.53
CA SER A 357 -60.43 29.73 16.21
C SER A 357 -60.28 29.51 14.71
N ALA A 358 -61.14 30.12 13.88
CA ALA A 358 -61.02 30.22 12.44
C ALA A 358 -59.90 31.19 12.04
N LEU A 359 -59.76 32.32 12.73
CA LEU A 359 -58.61 33.23 12.58
C LEU A 359 -57.32 32.54 13.01
N LYS A 360 -57.31 31.83 14.15
CA LYS A 360 -56.15 31.01 14.55
C LYS A 360 -55.84 29.96 13.50
N SER A 361 -56.78 29.10 13.12
CA SER A 361 -56.52 28.08 12.09
C SER A 361 -56.14 28.69 10.73
N GLY A 362 -56.58 29.91 10.41
CA GLY A 362 -56.14 30.69 9.27
C GLY A 362 -54.70 31.22 9.39
N TRP A 363 -54.29 31.71 10.56
CA TRP A 363 -52.90 32.07 10.88
C TRP A 363 -51.99 30.84 10.92
N ASP A 364 -52.45 29.74 11.50
CA ASP A 364 -51.79 28.44 11.56
C ASP A 364 -51.61 27.89 10.14
N ALA A 365 -52.63 28.00 9.27
CA ALA A 365 -52.55 27.65 7.86
C ALA A 365 -51.62 28.58 7.07
N GLN A 366 -51.61 29.89 7.36
CA GLN A 366 -50.64 30.82 6.77
C GLN A 366 -49.21 30.53 7.23
N ILE A 367 -49.00 30.11 8.48
CA ILE A 367 -47.68 29.76 9.01
C ILE A 367 -47.25 28.37 8.54
N ALA A 368 -48.18 27.43 8.34
CA ALA A 368 -47.93 26.17 7.64
C ALA A 368 -47.59 26.41 6.16
N GLN A 369 -48.24 27.36 5.50
CA GLN A 369 -47.96 27.74 4.11
C GLN A 369 -46.62 28.48 3.99
N LEU A 370 -46.33 29.44 4.87
CA LEU A 370 -45.05 30.15 4.91
C LEU A 370 -43.89 29.26 5.31
N SER A 371 -44.08 28.29 6.22
CA SER A 371 -43.05 27.30 6.54
C SER A 371 -42.88 26.26 5.43
N LYS A 372 -43.94 25.85 4.72
CA LYS A 372 -43.84 25.05 3.50
C LYS A 372 -43.14 25.80 2.37
N GLU A 373 -43.40 27.09 2.22
CA GLU A 373 -42.70 27.95 1.27
C GLU A 373 -41.23 28.17 1.68
N MET A 374 -40.95 28.38 2.96
CA MET A 374 -39.60 28.47 3.51
C MET A 374 -38.84 27.18 3.26
N ILE A 375 -39.40 26.01 3.60
CA ILE A 375 -38.82 24.70 3.30
C ILE A 375 -38.63 24.51 1.79
N SER A 376 -39.57 24.97 0.94
CA SER A 376 -39.39 24.89 -0.52
C SER A 376 -38.27 25.80 -1.03
N LYS A 377 -38.09 26.99 -0.45
CA LYS A 377 -37.01 27.93 -0.75
C LYS A 377 -35.68 27.42 -0.19
N ASP A 378 -35.65 26.80 0.98
CA ASP A 378 -34.47 26.18 1.57
C ASP A 378 -34.05 24.94 0.78
N LEU A 379 -34.99 24.12 0.29
CA LEU A 379 -34.72 23.01 -0.63
C LEU A 379 -34.23 23.50 -1.99
N GLN A 380 -34.78 24.61 -2.52
CA GLN A 380 -34.26 25.26 -3.73
C GLN A 380 -32.87 25.86 -3.51
N VAL A 381 -32.62 26.48 -2.35
CA VAL A 381 -31.29 27.00 -1.97
C VAL A 381 -30.31 25.85 -1.80
N GLN A 382 -30.70 24.72 -1.22
CA GLN A 382 -29.88 23.52 -1.13
C GLN A 382 -29.59 22.92 -2.50
N SER A 383 -30.59 22.80 -3.40
CA SER A 383 -30.34 22.33 -4.77
C SER A 383 -29.43 23.26 -5.55
N LEU A 384 -29.61 24.58 -5.42
CA LEU A 384 -28.75 25.59 -6.03
C LEU A 384 -27.35 25.62 -5.41
N GLN A 385 -27.21 25.36 -4.10
CA GLN A 385 -25.91 25.20 -3.44
C GLN A 385 -25.21 23.91 -3.89
N GLU A 386 -25.94 22.81 -4.05
CA GLU A 386 -25.38 21.59 -4.64
C GLU A 386 -24.95 21.80 -6.09
N GLU A 387 -25.74 22.51 -6.89
CA GLU A 387 -25.38 22.88 -8.27
C GLU A 387 -24.20 23.85 -8.29
N GLU A 388 -24.15 24.84 -7.41
CA GLU A 388 -23.01 25.74 -7.26
C GLU A 388 -21.74 24.97 -6.83
N MET A 389 -21.85 23.97 -5.95
CA MET A 389 -20.74 23.11 -5.54
C MET A 389 -20.32 22.15 -6.66
N LYS A 390 -21.26 21.60 -7.45
CA LYS A 390 -20.99 20.79 -8.65
C LYS A 390 -20.28 21.64 -9.72
N LEU A 391 -20.76 22.86 -9.97
CA LEU A 391 -20.15 23.82 -10.89
C LEU A 391 -18.78 24.30 -10.39
N LYS A 392 -18.61 24.62 -9.10
CA LYS A 392 -17.30 24.94 -8.50
C LYS A 392 -16.32 23.77 -8.63
N ALA A 393 -16.78 22.53 -8.42
CA ALA A 393 -15.94 21.34 -8.60
C ALA A 393 -15.56 21.10 -10.07
N GLN A 394 -16.48 21.32 -11.02
CA GLN A 394 -16.18 21.26 -12.46
C GLN A 394 -15.23 22.38 -12.88
N LEU A 395 -15.47 23.61 -12.43
CA LEU A 395 -14.66 24.79 -12.75
C LEU A 395 -13.25 24.67 -12.13
N ALA A 396 -13.13 24.11 -10.92
CA ALA A 396 -11.83 23.77 -10.31
C ALA A 396 -11.09 22.67 -11.08
N ARG A 397 -11.79 21.63 -11.57
CA ARG A 397 -11.19 20.60 -12.44
C ARG A 397 -10.71 21.21 -13.76
N CYS A 398 -11.56 21.98 -14.44
CA CYS A 398 -11.19 22.69 -15.65
C CYS A 398 -10.04 23.69 -15.41
N GLN A 399 -9.97 24.37 -14.26
CA GLN A 399 -8.83 25.23 -13.89
C GLN A 399 -7.55 24.43 -13.65
N GLN A 400 -7.63 23.26 -13.00
CA GLN A 400 -6.48 22.36 -12.83
C GLN A 400 -5.99 21.81 -14.16
N ASP A 401 -6.89 21.41 -15.06
CA ASP A 401 -6.54 20.89 -16.38
C ASP A 401 -6.04 22.01 -17.31
N ILE A 402 -6.63 23.20 -17.29
CA ILE A 402 -6.08 24.40 -17.95
C ILE A 402 -4.69 24.74 -17.38
N GLY A 403 -4.48 24.61 -16.07
CA GLY A 403 -3.18 24.79 -15.42
C GLY A 403 -2.14 23.79 -15.91
N ARG A 404 -2.51 22.49 -15.95
CA ARG A 404 -1.69 21.40 -16.48
C ARG A 404 -1.37 21.60 -17.95
N TYR A 405 -2.36 21.90 -18.80
CA TYR A 405 -2.14 22.13 -20.23
C TYR A 405 -1.31 23.39 -20.47
N LYS A 406 -1.47 24.48 -19.69
CA LYS A 406 -0.60 25.66 -19.79
C LYS A 406 0.84 25.36 -19.38
N GLN A 407 1.06 24.59 -18.32
CA GLN A 407 2.40 24.15 -17.90
C GLN A 407 3.03 23.17 -18.91
N GLN A 408 2.24 22.27 -19.48
CA GLN A 408 2.69 21.37 -20.54
C GLN A 408 3.03 22.13 -21.83
N LEU A 409 2.22 23.12 -22.23
CA LEU A 409 2.52 23.98 -23.37
C LEU A 409 3.73 24.87 -23.11
N SER A 410 3.88 25.50 -21.93
CA SER A 410 5.04 26.34 -21.66
C SER A 410 6.32 25.51 -21.68
N LEU A 411 6.33 24.33 -21.04
CA LEU A 411 7.46 23.41 -21.07
C LEU A 411 7.70 22.81 -22.46
N ALA A 412 6.68 22.65 -23.31
CA ALA A 412 6.85 22.20 -24.69
C ALA A 412 7.44 23.31 -25.56
N VAL A 413 6.90 24.53 -25.48
CA VAL A 413 7.39 25.71 -26.20
C VAL A 413 8.80 26.09 -25.76
N GLU A 414 9.14 25.99 -24.47
CA GLU A 414 10.50 26.21 -23.98
C GLU A 414 11.48 25.18 -24.55
N ARG A 415 11.08 23.90 -24.64
CA ARG A 415 11.87 22.82 -25.26
C ARG A 415 11.99 22.96 -26.77
N GLU A 416 10.92 23.31 -27.47
CA GLU A 416 10.96 23.56 -28.91
C GLU A 416 11.86 24.76 -29.20
N GLN A 417 11.69 25.88 -28.50
CA GLN A 417 12.56 27.03 -28.68
C GLN A 417 14.02 26.77 -28.27
N SER A 418 14.31 25.91 -27.27
CA SER A 418 15.70 25.51 -26.99
C SER A 418 16.25 24.65 -28.11
N LEU A 419 15.49 23.65 -28.58
CA LEU A 419 15.90 22.79 -29.69
C LEU A 419 16.03 23.54 -31.03
N GLU A 420 15.21 24.57 -31.27
CA GLU A 420 15.34 25.47 -32.43
C GLU A 420 16.60 26.33 -32.33
N ARG A 421 16.89 26.89 -31.15
CA ARG A 421 18.15 27.63 -30.91
C ARG A 421 19.36 26.71 -31.09
N ASP A 422 19.34 25.53 -30.48
CA ASP A 422 20.42 24.54 -30.56
C ASP A 422 20.58 24.02 -32.00
N LYS A 423 19.49 23.79 -32.72
CA LYS A 423 19.51 23.40 -34.14
C LYS A 423 20.12 24.49 -35.01
N VAL A 424 19.67 25.74 -34.89
CA VAL A 424 20.23 26.87 -35.65
C VAL A 424 21.69 27.10 -35.28
N GLN A 425 22.05 26.97 -34.01
CA GLN A 425 23.43 27.06 -33.54
C GLN A 425 24.30 25.94 -34.16
N LEU A 426 23.84 24.69 -34.16
CA LEU A 426 24.54 23.55 -34.75
C LEU A 426 24.62 23.63 -36.27
N GLU A 427 23.57 24.11 -36.95
CA GLU A 427 23.58 24.35 -38.41
C GLU A 427 24.60 25.45 -38.77
N LEU A 428 24.63 26.56 -38.04
CA LEU A 428 25.61 27.63 -38.24
C LEU A 428 27.05 27.19 -37.89
N ASP A 429 27.24 26.45 -36.80
CA ASP A 429 28.55 25.95 -36.40
C ASP A 429 29.04 24.81 -37.31
N TRP A 430 28.14 24.03 -37.90
CA TRP A 430 28.49 23.07 -38.95
C TRP A 430 28.84 23.78 -40.25
N GLN A 431 28.03 24.73 -40.72
CA GLN A 431 28.33 25.55 -41.89
C GLN A 431 29.69 26.26 -41.75
N ARG A 432 29.94 26.94 -40.63
CA ARG A 432 31.23 27.61 -40.36
C ARG A 432 32.42 26.64 -40.37
N ARG A 433 32.24 25.40 -39.88
CA ARG A 433 33.29 24.38 -39.90
C ARG A 433 33.49 23.79 -41.28
N CYS A 434 32.43 23.50 -42.03
CA CYS A 434 32.52 23.07 -43.43
C CYS A 434 33.19 24.14 -44.28
N GLU A 435 32.68 25.37 -44.28
CA GLU A 435 33.29 26.48 -45.02
C GLU A 435 34.71 26.80 -44.52
N GLY A 436 35.01 26.59 -43.23
CA GLY A 436 36.36 26.75 -42.67
C GLY A 436 37.33 25.72 -43.24
N VAL A 437 36.97 24.44 -43.15
CA VAL A 437 37.75 23.33 -43.71
C VAL A 437 37.85 23.43 -45.24
N GLU A 438 36.80 23.85 -45.93
CA GLU A 438 36.83 24.13 -47.37
C GLU A 438 37.79 25.26 -47.68
N ARG A 439 37.71 26.41 -46.99
CA ARG A 439 38.67 27.53 -47.17
C ARG A 439 40.11 27.09 -46.89
N GLU A 440 40.34 26.31 -45.83
CA GLU A 440 41.66 25.77 -45.50
C GLU A 440 42.16 24.78 -46.57
N GLN A 441 41.29 23.92 -47.11
CA GLN A 441 41.64 23.01 -48.21
C GLN A 441 41.89 23.75 -49.52
N TYR A 442 41.11 24.78 -49.84
CA TYR A 442 41.35 25.65 -50.99
C TYR A 442 42.66 26.42 -50.83
N GLN A 443 42.95 26.99 -49.65
CA GLN A 443 44.22 27.66 -49.36
C GLN A 443 45.41 26.69 -49.45
N GLN A 444 45.32 25.51 -48.83
CA GLN A 444 46.37 24.49 -48.92
C GLN A 444 46.57 23.98 -50.36
N ALA A 445 45.50 23.84 -51.14
CA ALA A 445 45.59 23.47 -52.54
C ALA A 445 46.18 24.60 -53.39
N GLU A 446 45.79 25.86 -53.15
CA GLU A 446 46.34 27.04 -53.82
C GLU A 446 47.82 27.25 -53.47
N ASP A 447 48.21 27.14 -52.20
CA ASP A 447 49.60 27.21 -51.75
C ASP A 447 50.44 26.06 -52.31
N LEU A 448 49.89 24.84 -52.38
CA LEU A 448 50.54 23.69 -53.01
C LEU A 448 50.67 23.89 -54.52
N ILE A 449 49.65 24.41 -55.21
CA ILE A 449 49.69 24.71 -56.64
C ILE A 449 50.70 25.84 -56.91
N GLN A 450 50.72 26.91 -56.11
CA GLN A 450 51.70 27.99 -56.20
C GLN A 450 53.12 27.48 -55.93
N GLY A 451 53.31 26.68 -54.89
CA GLY A 451 54.60 26.06 -54.54
C GLY A 451 55.11 25.10 -55.61
N LEU A 452 54.25 24.23 -56.14
CA LEU A 452 54.59 23.32 -57.24
C LEU A 452 54.83 24.06 -58.55
N THR A 453 54.08 25.13 -58.84
CA THR A 453 54.29 25.97 -60.02
C THR A 453 55.62 26.72 -59.92
N ALA A 454 55.91 27.35 -58.78
CA ALA A 454 57.18 28.02 -58.52
C ALA A 454 58.37 27.04 -58.54
N ALA A 455 58.22 25.83 -57.99
CA ALA A 455 59.24 24.80 -58.04
C ALA A 455 59.46 24.27 -59.47
N ARG A 456 58.38 24.01 -60.22
CA ARG A 456 58.43 23.63 -61.64
C ARG A 456 59.14 24.71 -62.46
N ASP A 457 58.80 25.98 -62.25
CA ASP A 457 59.34 27.08 -63.03
C ASP A 457 60.80 27.38 -62.64
N GLN A 458 61.17 27.22 -61.35
CA GLN A 458 62.59 27.21 -60.94
C GLN A 458 63.38 26.03 -61.51
N VAL A 459 62.79 24.82 -61.58
CA VAL A 459 63.46 23.65 -62.16
C VAL A 459 63.56 23.80 -63.67
N ALA A 460 62.55 24.34 -64.36
CA ALA A 460 62.60 24.66 -65.78
C ALA A 460 63.65 25.75 -66.08
N ALA A 461 63.74 26.79 -65.26
CA ALA A 461 64.79 27.81 -65.38
C ALA A 461 66.19 27.22 -65.14
N LYS A 462 66.37 26.43 -64.08
CA LYS A 462 67.63 25.72 -63.79
C LYS A 462 67.99 24.72 -64.88
N LEU A 463 67.00 24.01 -65.45
CA LEU A 463 67.19 23.11 -66.58
C LEU A 463 67.69 23.88 -67.79
N GLN A 464 67.02 24.96 -68.20
CA GLN A 464 67.46 25.82 -69.29
C GLN A 464 68.86 26.42 -69.05
N GLU A 465 69.20 26.80 -67.81
CA GLU A 465 70.57 27.19 -67.47
C GLU A 465 71.57 26.04 -67.60
N THR A 466 71.23 24.83 -67.16
CA THR A 466 72.12 23.66 -67.30
C THR A 466 72.25 23.18 -68.74
N GLU A 467 71.19 23.30 -69.56
CA GLU A 467 71.20 23.01 -70.99
C GLU A 467 72.10 24.01 -71.72
N ARG A 468 71.97 25.32 -71.43
CA ARG A 468 72.91 26.34 -71.92
C ARG A 468 74.35 26.03 -71.51
N ARG A 469 74.60 25.75 -70.22
CA ARG A 469 75.94 25.36 -69.72
C ARG A 469 76.45 24.05 -70.30
N LEU A 470 75.58 23.12 -70.69
CA LEU A 470 75.95 21.88 -71.40
C LEU A 470 76.32 22.18 -72.84
N CYS A 471 75.55 23.01 -73.56
CA CYS A 471 75.94 23.50 -74.88
C CYS A 471 77.30 24.21 -74.85
N ASP A 472 77.54 25.08 -73.86
CA ASP A 472 78.83 25.75 -73.67
C ASP A 472 79.96 24.75 -73.37
N ARG A 473 79.71 23.76 -72.49
CA ARG A 473 80.69 22.70 -72.17
C ARG A 473 80.94 21.73 -73.33
N GLU A 474 79.95 21.47 -74.17
CA GLU A 474 80.14 20.69 -75.40
C GLU A 474 80.99 21.45 -76.43
N VAL A 475 80.83 22.77 -76.53
CA VAL A 475 81.72 23.62 -77.34
C VAL A 475 83.15 23.56 -76.80
N VAL A 476 83.35 23.57 -75.47
CA VAL A 476 84.67 23.41 -74.84
C VAL A 476 85.23 21.99 -75.00
N LEU A 477 84.43 20.93 -74.89
CA LEU A 477 84.89 19.55 -75.14
C LEU A 477 85.29 19.34 -76.61
N LYS A 478 84.64 20.04 -77.56
CA LYS A 478 85.04 20.13 -78.97
C LYS A 478 86.33 20.98 -79.18
N ALA A 479 86.82 21.69 -78.15
CA ALA A 479 88.13 22.33 -78.13
C ALA A 479 89.19 21.42 -77.47
N VAL A 480 88.91 20.85 -76.29
CA VAL A 480 89.84 19.96 -75.57
C VAL A 480 90.15 18.67 -76.35
N THR A 481 89.20 18.16 -77.15
CA THR A 481 89.49 17.06 -78.09
C THR A 481 90.47 17.47 -79.21
N ARG A 482 90.45 18.74 -79.65
CA ARG A 482 91.45 19.28 -80.59
C ARG A 482 92.81 19.49 -79.92
N GLU A 483 92.84 19.88 -78.66
CA GLU A 483 94.07 20.01 -77.86
C GLU A 483 94.72 18.65 -77.55
N ARG A 484 93.92 17.62 -77.23
CA ARG A 484 94.37 16.22 -77.13
C ARG A 484 95.06 15.74 -78.41
N ASP A 485 94.47 16.07 -79.55
CA ASP A 485 94.98 15.66 -80.86
C ASP A 485 96.23 16.48 -81.27
N GLN A 486 96.46 17.65 -80.66
CA GLN A 486 97.71 18.41 -80.72
C GLN A 486 98.77 17.87 -79.73
N ALA A 487 98.38 17.44 -78.52
CA ALA A 487 99.29 16.84 -77.54
C ALA A 487 99.87 15.49 -78.02
N LEU A 488 99.08 14.70 -78.76
CA LEU A 488 99.56 13.47 -79.42
C LEU A 488 100.49 13.72 -80.61
N GLN A 489 100.56 14.96 -81.13
CA GLN A 489 101.55 15.38 -82.13
C GLN A 489 102.81 15.98 -81.49
N ALA A 490 102.70 16.65 -80.33
CA ALA A 490 103.84 17.19 -79.59
C ALA A 490 104.71 16.09 -78.94
N LEU A 491 104.13 14.95 -78.52
CA LEU A 491 104.84 13.83 -77.90
C LEU A 491 105.67 12.95 -78.86
N ARG A 492 105.93 13.40 -80.10
CA ARG A 492 106.66 12.63 -81.13
C ARG A 492 108.03 13.20 -81.53
N THR A 493 108.46 14.36 -81.02
CA THR A 493 109.63 15.06 -81.58
C THR A 493 110.90 15.08 -80.72
N HIS A 494 110.83 15.03 -79.38
CA HIS A 494 112.02 15.10 -78.51
C HIS A 494 111.89 14.20 -77.28
N GLY A 495 112.93 13.42 -76.95
CA GLY A 495 112.90 12.46 -75.85
C GLY A 495 114.12 12.53 -74.92
N LEU A 496 113.86 12.35 -73.62
CA LEU A 496 114.83 11.96 -72.59
C LEU A 496 114.11 11.06 -71.55
N LEU A 497 114.85 10.06 -71.08
CA LEU A 497 114.62 9.19 -69.91
C LEU A 497 115.39 9.78 -68.69
N PRO A 498 115.31 9.23 -67.46
CA PRO A 498 114.31 8.37 -66.81
C PRO A 498 113.97 8.90 -65.37
N GLU A 499 113.71 7.98 -64.44
CA GLU A 499 113.78 8.09 -62.96
C GLU A 499 112.60 8.67 -62.18
N GLU A 500 112.18 7.83 -61.21
CA GLU A 500 111.57 8.14 -59.91
C GLU A 500 110.20 8.87 -59.91
N GLU A 501 109.22 8.48 -59.07
CA GLU A 501 109.28 7.71 -57.83
C GLU A 501 107.90 7.08 -57.49
N ALA A 502 107.76 6.46 -56.32
CA ALA A 502 106.48 6.01 -55.72
C ALA A 502 105.62 5.03 -56.58
N GLN A 503 106.07 3.78 -56.79
CA GLN A 503 105.79 2.64 -55.90
C GLN A 503 104.30 2.17 -55.80
N ARG A 504 104.05 0.94 -56.32
CA ARG A 504 103.46 -0.22 -55.59
C ARG A 504 102.02 -0.09 -54.99
N PRO A 505 101.43 -1.19 -54.45
CA PRO A 505 101.41 -2.55 -54.99
C PRO A 505 100.04 -3.25 -54.88
N LEU A 506 100.03 -4.48 -55.40
CA LEU A 506 99.18 -5.60 -54.97
C LEU A 506 99.36 -5.95 -53.47
N ARG A 507 98.35 -6.61 -52.87
CA ARG A 507 98.38 -7.48 -51.66
C ARG A 507 98.49 -6.89 -50.23
N HIS A 508 97.45 -7.28 -49.46
CA HIS A 508 97.45 -7.96 -48.14
C HIS A 508 98.00 -7.32 -46.85
N GLN A 509 97.18 -7.56 -45.80
CA GLN A 509 97.49 -7.76 -44.37
C GLN A 509 98.06 -6.62 -43.52
N GLY A 510 97.50 -6.52 -42.30
CA GLY A 510 98.29 -6.37 -41.08
C GLY A 510 98.50 -4.97 -40.55
N GLU A 511 97.60 -4.56 -39.65
CA GLU A 511 97.94 -4.13 -38.28
C GLU A 511 98.84 -2.90 -38.00
N GLU A 512 98.54 -2.26 -36.86
CA GLU A 512 99.43 -1.39 -36.06
C GLU A 512 99.91 -0.05 -36.68
N ILE A 513 100.05 1.09 -35.98
CA ILE A 513 99.70 1.66 -34.67
C ILE A 513 100.42 3.03 -34.66
N ASN A 514 99.76 4.15 -34.31
CA ASN A 514 100.16 5.11 -33.24
C ASN A 514 99.68 6.56 -33.45
N LYS A 515 99.12 7.13 -32.37
CA LYS A 515 99.29 8.51 -31.83
C LYS A 515 99.13 9.68 -32.85
N SER A 516 98.30 10.70 -32.64
CA SER A 516 97.71 11.32 -31.44
C SER A 516 97.08 12.66 -31.88
N PHE A 517 96.07 13.28 -31.26
CA PHE A 517 95.17 12.93 -30.15
C PHE A 517 94.01 13.95 -30.13
N LEU A 518 92.83 13.52 -29.65
CA LEU A 518 91.88 14.25 -28.79
C LEU A 518 91.24 15.60 -29.23
N SER A 519 89.91 15.61 -29.13
CA SER A 519 89.10 16.56 -28.32
C SER A 519 88.01 17.40 -29.01
N SER A 520 87.14 16.78 -29.82
CA SER A 520 85.85 17.39 -30.22
C SER A 520 84.64 16.51 -29.86
N GLU A 521 84.64 15.21 -30.16
CA GLU A 521 83.49 14.32 -29.86
C GLU A 521 83.17 14.22 -28.35
N ILE A 522 84.20 14.19 -27.50
CA ILE A 522 84.06 14.16 -26.03
C ILE A 522 83.59 15.53 -25.48
N GLN A 523 83.84 16.62 -26.20
CA GLN A 523 83.29 17.94 -25.86
C GLN A 523 81.83 18.05 -26.32
N ARG A 524 81.51 17.58 -27.54
CA ARG A 524 80.15 17.53 -28.08
C ARG A 524 79.21 16.69 -27.21
N LEU A 525 79.67 15.55 -26.71
CA LEU A 525 78.90 14.72 -25.77
C LEU A 525 78.77 15.33 -24.36
N LYS A 526 79.70 16.21 -23.94
CA LYS A 526 79.55 17.02 -22.71
C LYS A 526 78.60 18.20 -22.90
N GLU A 527 78.64 18.86 -24.06
CA GLU A 527 77.76 19.97 -24.44
C GLU A 527 76.32 19.49 -24.70
N GLN A 528 76.14 18.30 -25.28
CA GLN A 528 74.83 17.65 -25.36
C GLN A 528 74.34 17.18 -23.99
N ASN A 529 75.21 16.73 -23.09
CA ASN A 529 74.80 16.41 -21.71
C ASN A 529 74.48 17.67 -20.87
N THR A 530 75.14 18.81 -21.09
CA THR A 530 74.72 20.08 -20.46
C THR A 530 73.45 20.63 -21.11
N SER A 531 73.27 20.48 -22.43
CA SER A 531 72.02 20.82 -23.12
C SER A 531 70.83 19.98 -22.62
N LEU A 532 70.99 18.65 -22.48
CA LEU A 532 69.96 17.78 -21.92
C LEU A 532 69.70 18.08 -20.43
N ARG A 533 70.73 18.42 -19.63
CA ARG A 533 70.54 18.89 -18.25
C ARG A 533 69.85 20.24 -18.18
N ASN A 534 70.10 21.13 -19.14
CA ASN A 534 69.41 22.43 -19.24
C ASN A 534 67.97 22.27 -19.72
N VAL A 535 67.67 21.37 -20.66
CA VAL A 535 66.29 21.06 -21.09
C VAL A 535 65.52 20.35 -19.96
N ILE A 536 66.14 19.44 -19.21
CA ILE A 536 65.51 18.83 -18.02
C ILE A 536 65.33 19.86 -16.89
N ALA A 537 66.22 20.85 -16.75
CA ALA A 537 66.04 21.98 -15.83
C ALA A 537 64.98 22.99 -16.33
N GLN A 538 64.81 23.15 -17.64
CA GLN A 538 63.78 23.99 -18.26
C GLN A 538 62.40 23.33 -18.14
N MET A 539 62.28 22.03 -18.42
CA MET A 539 61.05 21.26 -18.22
C MET A 539 60.69 21.12 -16.73
N ARG A 540 61.68 21.08 -15.81
CA ARG A 540 61.42 21.21 -14.37
C ARG A 540 60.93 22.62 -14.03
N LYS A 541 61.51 23.69 -14.59
CA LYS A 541 60.99 25.05 -14.45
C LYS A 541 59.59 25.24 -15.03
N GLU A 542 59.23 24.54 -16.11
CA GLU A 542 57.88 24.60 -16.69
C GLU A 542 56.88 23.79 -15.86
N MET A 543 57.25 22.63 -15.32
CA MET A 543 56.40 21.89 -14.37
C MET A 543 56.32 22.53 -12.97
N GLU A 544 57.31 23.33 -12.55
CA GLU A 544 57.28 24.15 -11.33
C GLU A 544 56.56 25.51 -11.55
N ALA A 545 56.60 26.08 -12.76
CA ALA A 545 55.80 27.26 -13.12
C ALA A 545 54.30 26.94 -13.22
N LEU A 546 53.96 25.68 -13.51
CA LEU A 546 52.58 25.18 -13.54
C LEU A 546 52.09 24.64 -12.19
N SER A 547 52.94 24.53 -11.15
CA SER A 547 52.51 24.00 -9.84
C SER A 547 51.97 25.06 -8.87
N ASP A 548 52.53 26.28 -8.82
CA ASP A 548 52.30 27.18 -7.67
C ASP A 548 52.10 28.69 -8.00
N GLN A 549 51.55 29.05 -9.18
CA GLN A 549 51.30 30.48 -9.49
C GLN A 549 49.91 30.86 -10.04
N ILE A 550 48.87 30.07 -9.73
CA ILE A 550 47.53 30.62 -9.44
C ILE A 550 47.06 30.14 -8.06
N LEU A 551 47.49 30.90 -7.06
CA LEU A 551 46.72 31.23 -5.87
C LEU A 551 45.35 31.82 -6.34
N PRO A 552 44.21 31.70 -5.59
CA PRO A 552 44.26 31.66 -4.14
C PRO A 552 43.31 30.72 -3.40
N SER A 553 43.82 30.21 -2.28
CA SER A 553 42.99 29.85 -1.12
C SER A 553 43.61 30.43 0.15
N ALA A 554 42.88 31.35 0.77
CA ALA A 554 42.79 31.42 2.22
C ALA A 554 41.73 30.36 2.62
N GLN A 555 41.94 29.38 3.50
CA GLN A 555 43.00 29.11 4.50
C GLN A 555 43.10 27.59 4.80
N LEU A 556 44.25 27.14 5.36
CA LEU A 556 44.51 25.86 6.11
C LEU A 556 44.36 24.51 5.34
N GLY A 557 45.20 23.46 5.52
CA GLY A 557 46.51 23.31 6.22
C GLY A 557 46.91 21.83 6.48
N GLY A 558 48.21 21.47 6.32
CA GLY A 558 48.91 20.23 6.80
C GLY A 558 48.62 18.88 6.10
N GLU A 559 49.44 17.81 6.16
CA GLU A 559 50.88 17.60 6.50
C GLU A 559 51.29 16.11 6.17
N THR A 560 52.53 15.85 5.69
CA THR A 560 53.45 14.65 5.84
C THR A 560 52.95 13.19 6.10
N SER A 561 53.61 12.04 5.80
CA SER A 561 54.83 11.64 5.03
C SER A 561 55.14 10.10 5.13
N HIS A 562 55.83 9.51 4.12
CA HIS A 562 56.80 8.37 4.16
C HIS A 562 56.51 6.91 4.67
N THR A 563 57.09 5.95 3.90
CA THR A 563 57.84 4.69 4.27
C THR A 563 57.23 3.26 4.42
N ASN A 564 57.90 2.31 3.72
CA ASN A 564 58.29 0.91 4.05
C ASN A 564 57.37 -0.33 3.86
N GLN A 565 58.02 -1.41 3.35
CA GLN A 565 57.71 -2.87 3.41
C GLN A 565 57.66 -3.42 4.88
N PRO A 566 57.28 -4.70 5.19
CA PRO A 566 57.27 -5.94 4.37
C PRO A 566 56.11 -6.98 4.58
N ASP A 567 56.24 -8.13 3.90
CA ASP A 567 55.67 -9.49 4.18
C ASP A 567 55.99 -10.07 5.59
N PRO A 568 55.61 -11.32 6.01
CA PRO A 568 54.54 -12.28 5.58
C PRO A 568 53.80 -13.01 6.77
N LYS A 569 52.89 -13.97 6.47
CA LYS A 569 52.76 -15.36 7.05
C LYS A 569 51.37 -15.88 7.47
N ALA A 570 51.19 -17.18 7.14
CA ALA A 570 50.45 -18.26 7.82
C ALA A 570 48.93 -18.07 8.10
N ALA A 571 48.01 -18.80 7.44
CA ALA A 571 47.83 -20.27 7.35
C ALA A 571 47.11 -20.90 8.56
N ALA A 572 45.85 -21.30 8.29
CA ALA A 572 45.11 -22.42 8.88
C ALA A 572 44.11 -22.84 7.78
N ASP A 573 44.36 -23.95 7.09
CA ASP A 573 43.99 -25.32 7.49
C ASP A 573 42.46 -25.51 7.48
N SER A 574 41.88 -26.25 6.52
CA SER A 574 41.99 -27.70 6.28
C SER A 574 40.78 -28.44 6.88
N ALA A 575 40.01 -29.05 5.97
CA ALA A 575 39.33 -30.34 6.09
C ALA A 575 38.37 -30.61 7.29
N VAL A 576 37.05 -30.84 7.10
CA VAL A 576 36.41 -32.07 6.55
C VAL A 576 36.52 -33.27 7.52
N PRO A 577 35.50 -34.14 7.72
CA PRO A 577 34.03 -33.99 7.66
C PRO A 577 33.30 -34.84 8.75
N GLY A 578 32.05 -35.27 8.52
CA GLY A 578 31.70 -36.69 8.75
C GLY A 578 30.47 -36.97 9.61
N TYR A 579 30.41 -36.49 10.86
CA TYR A 579 29.37 -36.92 11.80
C TYR A 579 28.08 -36.08 11.75
N VAL A 580 28.19 -34.76 11.54
CA VAL A 580 27.03 -33.84 11.46
C VAL A 580 26.15 -34.13 10.24
N LEU A 581 26.73 -34.69 9.17
CA LEU A 581 26.00 -35.12 7.96
C LEU A 581 25.03 -36.28 8.20
N ALA A 582 25.14 -37.00 9.32
CA ALA A 582 24.30 -38.17 9.59
C ALA A 582 23.01 -37.85 10.37
N LEU A 583 23.01 -36.85 11.26
CA LEU A 583 21.93 -36.69 12.26
C LEU A 583 20.79 -35.74 11.88
N GLU A 584 21.03 -34.68 11.11
CA GLU A 584 19.96 -33.72 10.75
C GLU A 584 19.52 -33.81 9.28
N ALA A 585 20.17 -34.69 8.51
CA ALA A 585 19.62 -35.26 7.28
C ALA A 585 18.24 -35.92 7.50
N GLU A 586 17.97 -36.39 8.72
CA GLU A 586 16.67 -36.96 9.11
C GLU A 586 15.62 -35.90 9.49
N MET A 587 16.00 -34.65 9.82
CA MET A 587 15.09 -33.69 10.47
C MET A 587 14.36 -32.69 9.55
N GLN A 588 14.99 -32.07 8.53
CA GLN A 588 14.34 -30.96 7.78
C GLN A 588 13.98 -31.23 6.31
N ASN A 589 14.50 -32.30 5.68
CA ASN A 589 13.84 -32.84 4.48
C ASN A 589 12.49 -33.50 4.82
N LEU A 590 12.27 -33.84 6.10
CA LEU A 590 10.96 -34.15 6.69
C LEU A 590 9.97 -32.98 6.59
N LYS A 591 10.42 -31.75 6.27
CA LYS A 591 9.57 -30.60 5.97
C LYS A 591 9.50 -30.26 4.47
N HIS A 592 10.59 -30.47 3.72
CA HIS A 592 10.57 -30.29 2.25
C HIS A 592 9.54 -31.21 1.59
N LYS A 593 9.44 -32.48 2.02
CA LYS A 593 8.42 -33.42 1.52
C LYS A 593 6.96 -32.97 1.71
N PHE A 594 6.68 -32.10 2.68
CA PHE A 594 5.36 -31.46 2.82
C PHE A 594 5.18 -30.25 1.90
N LYS A 595 6.26 -29.54 1.53
CA LYS A 595 6.20 -28.43 0.57
C LYS A 595 6.09 -28.93 -0.88
N THR A 596 6.69 -30.09 -1.18
CA THR A 596 6.52 -30.83 -2.45
C THR A 596 5.07 -31.24 -2.74
N LEU A 597 4.13 -31.04 -1.80
CA LEU A 597 2.70 -31.32 -1.97
C LEU A 597 1.84 -30.07 -2.23
N GLU A 598 2.36 -28.84 -2.06
CA GLU A 598 1.64 -27.60 -2.41
C GLU A 598 2.30 -26.85 -3.57
N GLU A 599 3.62 -26.97 -3.77
CA GLU A 599 4.33 -26.47 -4.97
C GLU A 599 4.06 -27.35 -6.23
N GLN A 600 3.01 -28.18 -6.18
CA GLN A 600 2.51 -29.03 -7.27
C GLN A 600 1.15 -28.59 -7.84
N LEU A 601 0.82 -27.29 -7.85
CA LEU A 601 -0.05 -26.74 -8.90
C LEU A 601 0.11 -25.21 -9.06
N ASP A 602 1.24 -24.83 -9.66
CA ASP A 602 1.60 -23.45 -10.01
C ASP A 602 1.32 -23.16 -11.50
N VAL A 603 1.03 -21.89 -11.83
CA VAL A 603 1.00 -21.29 -13.20
C VAL A 603 -0.09 -21.75 -14.22
N LEU A 604 -0.44 -20.85 -15.15
CA LEU A 604 -1.46 -20.96 -16.20
C LEU A 604 -0.92 -21.46 -17.57
N ASP A 605 -1.83 -21.89 -18.45
CA ASP A 605 -1.67 -22.11 -19.92
C ASP A 605 -0.90 -23.40 -20.38
N PRO A 606 -0.88 -23.80 -21.68
CA PRO A 606 -1.84 -24.82 -22.13
C PRO A 606 -1.27 -26.01 -22.96
N SER A 607 -2.16 -26.96 -23.30
CA SER A 607 -2.13 -27.89 -24.47
C SER A 607 -1.34 -29.24 -24.46
N LYS A 608 -2.14 -30.32 -24.36
CA LYS A 608 -2.21 -31.55 -25.21
C LYS A 608 -1.03 -32.55 -25.42
N THR A 609 -1.40 -33.81 -25.15
CA THR A 609 -1.08 -35.10 -25.84
C THR A 609 0.27 -35.83 -25.69
N SER A 610 0.27 -36.94 -24.92
CA SER A 610 0.44 -38.35 -25.38
C SER A 610 0.39 -39.34 -24.17
N LEU A 611 -0.54 -40.32 -24.11
CA LEU A 611 -0.39 -41.78 -24.39
C LEU A 611 0.61 -42.53 -23.46
N SER A 612 0.39 -43.72 -22.88
CA SER A 612 -0.72 -44.73 -22.86
C SER A 612 -0.52 -45.67 -21.62
N CYS A 613 -1.52 -46.18 -20.87
CA CYS A 613 -2.39 -47.38 -21.09
C CYS A 613 -2.00 -48.67 -20.29
N ALA A 614 -3.01 -49.35 -19.71
CA ALA A 614 -3.04 -50.70 -19.07
C ALA A 614 -2.21 -50.91 -17.77
N CYS A 615 -2.59 -51.73 -16.77
CA CYS A 615 -3.78 -52.53 -16.39
C CYS A 615 -3.73 -52.66 -14.83
N ALA A 616 -4.78 -52.92 -14.02
CA ALA A 616 -5.79 -53.98 -14.08
C ALA A 616 -7.00 -53.75 -13.12
N GLN A 617 -8.02 -54.60 -13.25
CA GLN A 617 -9.32 -54.73 -12.53
C GLN A 617 -9.18 -55.42 -11.13
N PRO A 618 -10.20 -55.52 -10.21
CA PRO A 618 -11.62 -55.79 -10.52
C PRO A 618 -12.78 -55.21 -9.65
N SER A 619 -13.96 -55.14 -10.31
CA SER A 619 -15.36 -55.46 -9.91
C SER A 619 -15.72 -55.79 -8.44
N VAL A 620 -16.93 -55.45 -7.93
CA VAL A 620 -18.22 -56.20 -8.15
C VAL A 620 -19.44 -55.45 -7.55
N LEU A 621 -20.64 -55.68 -8.12
CA LEU A 621 -21.99 -55.22 -7.70
C LEU A 621 -22.70 -56.19 -6.74
N VAL A 622 -23.79 -55.72 -6.08
CA VAL A 622 -25.04 -56.42 -5.60
C VAL A 622 -25.58 -55.62 -4.39
N SER A 623 -26.82 -55.11 -4.29
CA SER A 623 -28.19 -55.54 -4.68
C SER A 623 -28.91 -56.44 -3.65
N THR A 624 -30.25 -56.47 -3.70
CA THR A 624 -31.23 -57.20 -2.85
C THR A 624 -31.58 -56.58 -1.48
N ASP A 625 -32.80 -56.74 -0.92
CA ASP A 625 -34.11 -56.75 -1.59
C ASP A 625 -35.31 -56.40 -0.67
N THR A 626 -36.35 -55.94 -1.34
CA THR A 626 -37.78 -55.75 -1.05
C THR A 626 -38.51 -56.47 0.12
N THR A 627 -39.57 -55.78 0.59
CA THR A 627 -40.94 -56.27 0.88
C THR A 627 -41.44 -56.36 2.34
N GLY A 628 -42.48 -55.56 2.65
CA GLY A 628 -43.70 -56.09 3.28
C GLY A 628 -44.02 -55.69 4.73
N GLY A 629 -45.21 -55.07 4.93
CA GLY A 629 -46.01 -55.30 6.14
C GLY A 629 -46.29 -54.10 7.07
N THR A 630 -47.57 -53.70 7.10
CA THR A 630 -48.30 -53.15 8.26
C THR A 630 -47.84 -51.84 8.93
N VAL A 631 -48.70 -50.82 8.78
CA VAL A 631 -48.75 -49.54 9.51
C VAL A 631 -49.37 -49.77 10.92
N PRO A 632 -48.96 -49.03 11.96
CA PRO A 632 -49.91 -48.03 12.50
C PRO A 632 -49.34 -46.59 12.54
N VAL A 633 -50.23 -45.65 12.20
CA VAL A 633 -50.38 -44.27 12.71
C VAL A 633 -49.41 -43.92 13.86
N ASP A 634 -48.52 -42.93 13.77
CA ASP A 634 -48.91 -41.51 13.71
C ASP A 634 -47.80 -40.58 13.15
N ARG A 635 -47.30 -40.86 11.92
CA ARG A 635 -46.22 -40.06 11.26
C ARG A 635 -46.58 -39.57 9.85
N ALA A 636 -47.82 -39.80 9.38
CA ALA A 636 -48.24 -39.49 8.00
C ALA A 636 -48.37 -37.99 7.71
N SER A 637 -48.83 -37.17 8.66
CA SER A 637 -49.08 -35.73 8.44
C SER A 637 -47.80 -34.92 8.24
N MET A 638 -46.69 -35.30 8.90
CA MET A 638 -45.39 -34.65 8.71
C MET A 638 -44.76 -35.03 7.36
N GLY A 639 -44.91 -36.30 6.95
CA GLY A 639 -44.47 -36.77 5.63
C GLY A 639 -45.23 -36.10 4.48
N LEU A 640 -46.55 -35.91 4.62
CA LEU A 640 -47.36 -35.15 3.65
C LEU A 640 -47.01 -33.66 3.62
N ALA A 641 -46.68 -33.05 4.76
CA ALA A 641 -46.21 -31.66 4.80
C ALA A 641 -44.84 -31.49 4.11
N LEU A 642 -43.89 -32.40 4.37
CA LEU A 642 -42.57 -32.40 3.72
C LEU A 642 -42.67 -32.75 2.23
N ARG A 643 -43.57 -33.65 1.82
CA ARG A 643 -43.83 -33.93 0.41
C ARG A 643 -44.46 -32.73 -0.29
N ARG A 644 -45.44 -32.03 0.32
CA ARG A 644 -45.96 -30.75 -0.21
C ARG A 644 -44.90 -29.65 -0.27
N LEU A 645 -43.89 -29.66 0.61
CA LEU A 645 -42.76 -28.73 0.56
C LEU A 645 -41.78 -29.10 -0.57
N GLY A 646 -41.52 -30.40 -0.78
CA GLY A 646 -40.73 -30.92 -1.89
C GLY A 646 -41.41 -30.73 -3.24
N ASP A 647 -42.69 -31.03 -3.36
CA ASP A 647 -43.50 -30.77 -4.57
C ASP A 647 -43.55 -29.26 -4.86
N ARG A 648 -43.56 -28.40 -3.83
CA ARG A 648 -43.38 -26.94 -3.99
C ARG A 648 -41.96 -26.55 -4.39
N SER A 649 -40.91 -27.17 -3.87
CA SER A 649 -39.52 -26.86 -4.29
C SER A 649 -39.23 -27.36 -5.69
N HIS A 650 -39.82 -28.48 -6.11
CA HIS A 650 -39.80 -28.98 -7.48
C HIS A 650 -40.65 -28.11 -8.41
N LEU A 651 -41.83 -27.64 -8.00
CA LEU A 651 -42.62 -26.67 -8.77
C LEU A 651 -41.88 -25.33 -8.90
N LEU A 652 -41.25 -24.84 -7.83
CA LEU A 652 -40.40 -23.63 -7.89
C LEU A 652 -39.16 -23.85 -8.76
N SER A 653 -38.50 -25.01 -8.69
CA SER A 653 -37.36 -25.34 -9.54
C SER A 653 -37.78 -25.49 -11.01
N PHE A 654 -38.96 -26.03 -11.28
CA PHE A 654 -39.56 -26.11 -12.62
C PHE A 654 -39.96 -24.73 -13.14
N LEU A 655 -40.53 -23.86 -12.31
CA LEU A 655 -40.84 -22.47 -12.67
C LEU A 655 -39.57 -21.64 -12.88
N VAL A 656 -38.52 -21.83 -12.09
CA VAL A 656 -37.21 -21.19 -12.26
C VAL A 656 -36.49 -21.73 -13.50
N ALA A 657 -36.60 -23.03 -13.81
CA ALA A 657 -36.10 -23.60 -15.06
C ALA A 657 -36.88 -23.06 -16.28
N ARG A 658 -38.21 -22.98 -16.18
CA ARG A 658 -39.08 -22.40 -17.22
C ARG A 658 -38.83 -20.90 -17.42
N LEU A 659 -38.53 -20.15 -16.36
CA LEU A 659 -38.09 -18.75 -16.43
C LEU A 659 -36.70 -18.64 -17.08
N ARG A 660 -35.72 -19.46 -16.66
CA ARG A 660 -34.39 -19.49 -17.30
C ARG A 660 -34.45 -19.90 -18.77
N GLN A 661 -35.39 -20.77 -19.15
CA GLN A 661 -35.61 -21.17 -20.54
C GLN A 661 -36.33 -20.09 -21.36
N LYS A 662 -37.34 -19.39 -20.77
CA LYS A 662 -37.97 -18.20 -21.37
C LYS A 662 -37.00 -17.02 -21.55
N VAL A 663 -36.00 -16.87 -20.67
CA VAL A 663 -34.99 -15.79 -20.74
C VAL A 663 -33.86 -16.11 -21.74
N LEU A 664 -33.81 -17.33 -22.31
CA LEU A 664 -32.75 -17.76 -23.24
C LEU A 664 -33.26 -18.21 -24.62
N GLN A 665 -34.57 -18.10 -24.91
CA GLN A 665 -35.15 -18.42 -26.22
C GLN A 665 -36.25 -17.43 -26.63
N GLU A 666 -35.87 -16.18 -26.87
CA GLU A 666 -36.43 -15.21 -27.86
C GLU A 666 -35.99 -13.78 -27.47
N PRO A 667 -35.40 -12.99 -28.39
CA PRO A 667 -35.19 -11.56 -28.16
C PRO A 667 -36.50 -10.81 -28.47
N LEU A 668 -37.51 -10.98 -27.59
CA LEU A 668 -38.78 -10.27 -27.71
C LEU A 668 -38.68 -8.85 -27.17
N ASP A 669 -39.31 -7.93 -27.91
CA ASP A 669 -39.11 -6.49 -27.77
C ASP A 669 -39.63 -5.95 -26.42
N VAL A 670 -38.96 -4.93 -25.88
CA VAL A 670 -39.22 -4.39 -24.54
C VAL A 670 -40.64 -3.82 -24.42
N ASP A 671 -41.20 -3.33 -25.53
CA ASP A 671 -42.55 -2.76 -25.59
C ASP A 671 -43.67 -3.81 -25.44
N THR A 672 -43.40 -5.09 -25.74
CA THR A 672 -44.32 -6.20 -25.43
C THR A 672 -44.39 -6.44 -23.93
N ILE A 673 -43.25 -6.42 -23.24
CA ILE A 673 -43.15 -6.63 -21.78
C ILE A 673 -43.87 -5.51 -21.01
N GLN A 674 -43.83 -4.26 -21.49
CA GLN A 674 -44.52 -3.15 -20.83
C GLN A 674 -46.05 -3.21 -20.91
N ARG A 675 -46.63 -3.97 -21.86
CA ARG A 675 -48.08 -4.05 -22.07
C ARG A 675 -48.71 -5.30 -21.45
N GLU A 676 -48.01 -6.43 -21.48
CA GLU A 676 -48.54 -7.71 -20.99
C GLU A 676 -48.29 -7.91 -19.49
N LEU A 677 -47.14 -7.45 -18.96
CA LEU A 677 -46.79 -7.61 -17.55
C LEU A 677 -47.79 -6.94 -16.57
N PRO A 678 -48.36 -5.75 -16.85
CA PRO A 678 -49.41 -5.18 -15.99
C PRO A 678 -50.68 -6.05 -15.98
N HIS A 679 -51.06 -6.63 -17.12
CA HIS A 679 -52.27 -7.45 -17.22
C HIS A 679 -52.09 -8.84 -16.57
N GLU A 680 -50.91 -9.46 -16.69
CA GLU A 680 -50.56 -10.65 -15.92
C GLU A 680 -50.49 -10.35 -14.41
N LEU A 681 -49.97 -9.19 -14.01
CA LEU A 681 -49.94 -8.76 -12.59
C LEU A 681 -51.35 -8.50 -12.03
N ASP A 682 -52.23 -7.85 -12.79
CA ASP A 682 -53.63 -7.63 -12.42
C ASP A 682 -54.39 -8.96 -12.33
N GLN A 683 -54.12 -9.90 -13.24
CA GLN A 683 -54.69 -11.25 -13.22
C GLN A 683 -54.22 -12.05 -12.00
N VAL A 684 -52.93 -11.99 -11.66
CA VAL A 684 -52.39 -12.58 -10.41
C VAL A 684 -52.94 -11.87 -9.16
N HIS A 685 -53.21 -10.57 -9.22
CA HIS A 685 -53.87 -9.84 -8.12
C HIS A 685 -55.33 -10.27 -7.93
N LEU A 686 -56.06 -10.50 -9.03
CA LEU A 686 -57.43 -11.03 -9.01
C LEU A 686 -57.45 -12.47 -8.47
N GLU A 687 -56.50 -13.32 -8.87
CA GLU A 687 -56.33 -14.67 -8.32
C GLU A 687 -55.97 -14.63 -6.82
N ALA A 688 -55.08 -13.72 -6.39
CA ALA A 688 -54.74 -13.53 -4.99
C ALA A 688 -55.94 -13.03 -4.15
N LEU A 689 -56.77 -12.14 -4.70
CA LEU A 689 -58.01 -11.66 -4.07
C LEU A 689 -59.09 -12.76 -4.03
N GLN A 690 -59.19 -13.61 -5.05
CA GLN A 690 -60.05 -14.79 -5.02
C GLN A 690 -59.59 -15.81 -3.97
N LEU A 691 -58.28 -16.07 -3.86
CA LEU A 691 -57.71 -16.91 -2.82
C LEU A 691 -57.92 -16.32 -1.42
N GLN A 692 -57.78 -15.00 -1.23
CA GLN A 692 -58.13 -14.34 0.02
C GLN A 692 -59.62 -14.44 0.35
N LYS A 693 -60.52 -14.33 -0.64
CA LYS A 693 -61.96 -14.60 -0.43
C LYS A 693 -62.22 -16.05 -0.03
N GLN A 694 -61.59 -17.02 -0.68
CA GLN A 694 -61.72 -18.44 -0.32
C GLN A 694 -61.18 -18.73 1.08
N VAL A 695 -60.05 -18.12 1.47
CA VAL A 695 -59.53 -18.20 2.85
C VAL A 695 -60.49 -17.55 3.84
N ALA A 696 -61.05 -16.37 3.54
CA ALA A 696 -62.02 -15.70 4.39
C ALA A 696 -63.35 -16.49 4.51
N GLU A 697 -63.79 -17.19 3.46
CA GLU A 697 -64.93 -18.11 3.52
C GLU A 697 -64.62 -19.36 4.36
N LEU A 698 -63.44 -19.95 4.19
CA LEU A 698 -62.98 -21.07 5.04
C LEU A 698 -62.83 -20.65 6.52
N GLU A 699 -62.34 -19.44 6.80
CA GLU A 699 -62.29 -18.86 8.14
C GLU A 699 -63.70 -18.58 8.69
N LYS A 700 -64.65 -18.18 7.84
CA LYS A 700 -66.07 -18.06 8.21
C LYS A 700 -66.68 -19.42 8.59
N HIS A 701 -66.39 -20.46 7.80
CA HIS A 701 -66.86 -21.83 8.06
C HIS A 701 -66.24 -22.43 9.33
N LEU A 702 -64.96 -22.19 9.58
CA LEU A 702 -64.30 -22.53 10.85
C LEU A 702 -64.87 -21.71 12.01
N GLY A 703 -65.13 -20.42 11.82
CA GLY A 703 -65.74 -19.53 12.80
C GLY A 703 -67.18 -19.91 13.18
N SER A 704 -67.97 -20.46 12.25
CA SER A 704 -69.27 -21.07 12.56
C SER A 704 -69.11 -22.40 13.30
N ALA A 705 -68.21 -23.28 12.86
CA ALA A 705 -67.99 -24.58 13.48
C ALA A 705 -67.46 -24.50 14.94
N TRP A 706 -66.84 -23.38 15.33
CA TRP A 706 -66.39 -23.13 16.70
C TRP A 706 -67.40 -22.38 17.58
N LYS A 707 -68.54 -21.92 17.03
CA LYS A 707 -69.60 -21.24 17.79
C LYS A 707 -70.75 -22.16 18.23
N GLU A 708 -70.80 -23.40 17.78
CA GLU A 708 -71.86 -24.37 18.13
C GLU A 708 -71.51 -25.28 19.33
N SER A 709 -70.39 -25.07 20.01
CA SER A 709 -69.93 -25.92 21.13
C SER A 709 -69.84 -25.18 22.49
N GLY A 710 -70.99 -24.69 22.97
CA GLY A 710 -71.26 -24.41 24.40
C GLY A 710 -70.65 -23.13 25.02
N GLY A 711 -71.37 -22.38 25.86
CA GLY A 711 -72.70 -22.65 26.43
C GLY A 711 -73.35 -21.44 27.12
N ALA A 712 -74.48 -21.70 27.79
CA ALA A 712 -75.45 -20.71 28.26
C ALA A 712 -75.06 -19.94 29.55
N ALA A 713 -75.87 -18.90 29.84
CA ALA A 713 -76.18 -18.23 31.12
C ALA A 713 -75.42 -18.63 32.41
N GLY A 714 -75.13 -17.72 33.36
CA GLY A 714 -75.46 -16.30 33.48
C GLY A 714 -75.33 -15.80 34.94
N ARG A 715 -75.22 -14.47 35.09
CA ARG A 715 -75.86 -13.60 36.10
C ARG A 715 -75.54 -13.73 37.62
N GLN A 716 -75.19 -12.56 38.20
CA GLN A 716 -75.39 -12.07 39.59
C GLN A 716 -74.39 -12.35 40.75
N GLN A 717 -73.77 -11.25 41.21
CA GLN A 717 -73.54 -10.70 42.58
C GLN A 717 -74.45 -11.20 43.75
N PRO A 718 -74.20 -10.86 45.07
CA PRO A 718 -73.24 -9.90 45.69
C PRO A 718 -72.57 -10.27 47.08
N LYS A 719 -71.67 -9.38 47.56
CA LYS A 719 -71.36 -8.90 48.96
C LYS A 719 -71.33 -9.84 50.21
N ALA A 720 -70.21 -9.73 50.98
CA ALA A 720 -70.09 -9.48 52.45
C ALA A 720 -70.54 -10.56 53.49
N SER A 721 -70.13 -10.59 54.78
CA SER A 721 -68.95 -10.08 55.56
C SER A 721 -68.94 -10.64 57.02
N ASP A 722 -67.93 -10.26 57.84
CA ASP A 722 -67.91 -10.16 59.33
C ASP A 722 -67.86 -11.46 60.21
N THR A 723 -66.77 -11.70 60.96
CA THR A 723 -66.53 -11.52 62.46
C THR A 723 -67.15 -12.65 63.33
N ALA A 724 -66.62 -13.13 64.47
CA ALA A 724 -65.74 -12.54 65.49
C ALA A 724 -64.87 -13.59 66.27
N ALA A 725 -64.32 -13.19 67.43
CA ALA A 725 -63.18 -13.82 68.10
C ALA A 725 -63.43 -14.28 69.56
N VAL A 726 -62.64 -15.29 69.98
CA VAL A 726 -62.03 -15.54 71.32
C VAL A 726 -62.90 -15.54 72.59
N GLY A 727 -62.81 -16.65 73.35
CA GLY A 727 -63.01 -16.68 74.81
C GLY A 727 -63.41 -18.07 75.37
N GLY A 728 -62.64 -18.61 76.33
CA GLY A 728 -63.04 -19.78 77.13
C GLY A 728 -61.95 -20.83 77.39
N GLU A 729 -61.50 -20.94 78.65
CA GLU A 729 -60.62 -22.01 79.14
C GLU A 729 -61.43 -23.21 79.71
N VAL A 730 -60.97 -24.45 79.47
CA VAL A 730 -60.64 -25.53 80.46
C VAL A 730 -61.65 -25.83 81.62
N PRO A 731 -61.95 -27.08 82.05
CA PRO A 731 -61.09 -28.30 82.02
C PRO A 731 -61.75 -29.65 81.64
N ALA A 732 -60.89 -30.70 81.71
CA ALA A 732 -61.17 -32.06 82.21
C ALA A 732 -61.30 -33.21 81.19
N ASP A 733 -60.12 -33.73 80.84
CA ASP A 733 -59.71 -35.15 81.00
C ASP A 733 -60.30 -36.26 80.10
N GLY A 734 -59.49 -37.30 79.84
CA GLY A 734 -59.87 -38.51 79.11
C GLY A 734 -59.34 -38.64 77.67
N GLY A 735 -58.07 -39.02 77.52
CA GLY A 735 -57.59 -39.76 76.33
C GLY A 735 -57.60 -41.28 76.58
N PRO A 736 -56.91 -42.11 75.76
CA PRO A 736 -56.19 -41.75 74.52
C PRO A 736 -56.35 -42.76 73.35
N ALA A 737 -55.75 -42.40 72.21
CA ALA A 737 -55.06 -43.25 71.23
C ALA A 737 -55.81 -44.32 70.40
N GLY A 738 -55.62 -44.21 69.08
CA GLY A 738 -55.52 -45.35 68.15
C GLY A 738 -56.70 -45.53 67.18
N THR A 739 -56.49 -45.18 65.91
CA THR A 739 -56.15 -46.17 64.86
C THR A 739 -55.81 -45.50 63.52
N GLU A 740 -54.93 -46.18 62.77
CA GLU A 740 -54.66 -45.98 61.34
C GLU A 740 -55.91 -46.45 60.54
N ASP A 741 -56.13 -46.17 59.24
CA ASP A 741 -55.26 -46.62 58.16
C ASP A 741 -55.71 -46.16 56.74
N HIS A 742 -54.89 -46.51 55.74
CA HIS A 742 -55.03 -46.51 54.26
C HIS A 742 -56.38 -46.09 53.60
N GLY A 743 -56.44 -45.42 52.43
CA GLY A 743 -55.40 -45.11 51.44
C GLY A 743 -55.88 -45.36 50.00
N THR A 744 -55.84 -44.33 49.13
CA THR A 744 -55.50 -44.28 47.67
C THR A 744 -55.96 -42.90 47.13
N GLN A 745 -55.12 -41.92 46.76
CA GLN A 745 -54.13 -41.82 45.66
C GLN A 745 -54.69 -42.12 44.25
N PRO A 746 -54.21 -41.46 43.16
CA PRO A 746 -53.18 -40.39 43.03
C PRO A 746 -53.73 -39.05 42.46
N LEU A 747 -53.16 -37.84 42.66
CA LEU A 747 -51.83 -37.31 42.28
C LEU A 747 -51.58 -37.34 40.75
N GLN A 748 -51.00 -36.33 40.07
CA GLN A 748 -50.37 -35.08 40.54
C GLN A 748 -50.26 -34.03 39.39
N VAL A 749 -50.51 -32.77 39.74
CA VAL A 749 -49.77 -31.55 39.31
C VAL A 749 -49.37 -31.40 37.82
N LEU A 750 -50.06 -30.47 37.12
CA LEU A 750 -49.44 -29.68 36.05
C LEU A 750 -48.67 -28.49 36.66
N SER A 751 -47.48 -28.24 36.12
CA SER A 751 -46.40 -27.58 36.85
C SER A 751 -46.37 -26.04 36.75
N VAL A 752 -46.03 -25.40 37.88
CA VAL A 752 -45.77 -23.95 38.08
C VAL A 752 -45.02 -23.26 36.91
N PRO A 753 -43.93 -23.82 36.31
CA PRO A 753 -43.27 -23.23 35.15
C PRO A 753 -44.17 -22.93 33.93
N ARG A 754 -45.27 -23.67 33.71
CA ARG A 754 -46.20 -23.38 32.61
C ARG A 754 -47.04 -22.13 32.87
N LEU A 755 -47.36 -21.87 34.13
CA LEU A 755 -48.01 -20.62 34.56
C LEU A 755 -47.05 -19.43 34.45
N GLN A 756 -45.79 -19.59 34.90
CA GLN A 756 -44.75 -18.56 34.78
C GLN A 756 -44.44 -18.17 33.32
N ARG A 757 -44.45 -19.11 32.36
CA ARG A 757 -44.28 -18.75 30.93
C ARG A 757 -45.42 -17.87 30.43
N LYS A 758 -46.68 -18.23 30.71
CA LYS A 758 -47.84 -17.40 30.36
C LYS A 758 -47.81 -16.02 31.02
N LEU A 759 -47.35 -15.93 32.27
CA LEU A 759 -47.19 -14.66 32.99
C LEU A 759 -46.07 -13.79 32.38
N LYS A 760 -44.96 -14.40 31.93
CA LYS A 760 -43.89 -13.70 31.18
C LYS A 760 -44.34 -13.23 29.79
N GLU A 761 -45.18 -14.00 29.09
CA GLU A 761 -45.78 -13.58 27.80
C GLU A 761 -46.80 -12.45 27.99
N ALA A 762 -47.62 -12.51 29.04
CA ALA A 762 -48.53 -11.44 29.43
C ALA A 762 -47.75 -10.16 29.77
N ALA A 763 -46.66 -10.24 30.55
CA ALA A 763 -45.80 -9.11 30.86
C ALA A 763 -45.15 -8.50 29.59
N ARG A 764 -44.71 -9.34 28.63
CA ARG A 764 -44.20 -8.87 27.33
C ARG A 764 -45.27 -8.15 26.50
N LYS A 765 -46.51 -8.64 26.49
CA LYS A 765 -47.64 -7.96 25.83
C LYS A 765 -48.00 -6.64 26.51
N ILE A 766 -48.01 -6.59 27.84
CA ILE A 766 -48.24 -5.37 28.61
C ILE A 766 -47.13 -4.33 28.36
N LEU A 767 -45.87 -4.76 28.21
CA LEU A 767 -44.77 -3.86 27.83
C LEU A 767 -44.91 -3.32 26.41
N ARG A 768 -45.29 -4.14 25.41
CA ARG A 768 -45.62 -3.62 24.06
C ARG A 768 -46.78 -2.62 24.09
N LEU A 769 -47.88 -2.96 24.77
CA LEU A 769 -49.03 -2.07 24.90
C LEU A 769 -48.72 -0.78 25.67
N ARG A 770 -47.76 -0.79 26.61
CA ARG A 770 -47.23 0.44 27.23
C ARG A 770 -46.42 1.26 26.25
N LEU A 771 -45.53 0.64 25.47
CA LEU A 771 -44.73 1.32 24.45
C LEU A 771 -45.62 1.96 23.37
N GLU A 772 -46.63 1.23 22.90
CA GLU A 772 -47.65 1.72 21.95
C GLU A 772 -48.47 2.88 22.57
N LYS A 773 -48.82 2.81 23.86
CA LYS A 773 -49.48 3.91 24.59
C LYS A 773 -48.56 5.13 24.75
N GLU A 774 -47.28 4.93 25.04
CA GLU A 774 -46.29 6.01 25.14
C GLU A 774 -46.07 6.67 23.79
N GLN A 775 -45.95 5.91 22.70
CA GLN A 775 -45.89 6.45 21.33
C GLN A 775 -47.15 7.25 20.96
N LEU A 776 -48.34 6.81 21.36
CA LEU A 776 -49.59 7.57 21.18
C LEU A 776 -49.66 8.82 22.07
N LEU A 777 -49.08 8.79 23.28
CA LEU A 777 -48.98 9.96 24.16
C LEU A 777 -47.94 10.96 23.66
N GLU A 778 -46.81 10.50 23.11
CA GLU A 778 -45.81 11.33 22.45
C GLU A 778 -46.40 11.97 21.19
N LEU A 779 -47.12 11.22 20.35
CA LEU A 779 -47.84 11.75 19.20
C LEU A 779 -48.87 12.82 19.63
N GLY A 780 -49.66 12.53 20.67
CA GLY A 780 -50.62 13.48 21.23
C GLY A 780 -49.99 14.70 21.90
N ASN A 781 -48.78 14.57 22.46
CA ASN A 781 -48.01 15.68 23.01
C ASN A 781 -47.36 16.52 21.91
N ARG A 782 -46.93 15.91 20.81
CA ARG A 782 -46.40 16.58 19.62
C ARG A 782 -47.49 17.44 18.97
N LEU A 783 -48.68 16.88 18.78
CA LEU A 783 -49.87 17.62 18.33
C LEU A 783 -50.29 18.73 19.30
N ARG A 784 -50.16 18.53 20.62
CA ARG A 784 -50.39 19.60 21.63
C ARG A 784 -49.33 20.70 21.59
N ALA A 785 -48.07 20.38 21.28
CA ALA A 785 -46.99 21.35 21.16
C ALA A 785 -47.12 22.17 19.87
N GLU A 786 -47.51 21.54 18.77
CA GLU A 786 -47.77 22.19 17.48
C GLU A 786 -48.91 23.23 17.58
N LEU A 787 -49.96 22.95 18.37
CA LEU A 787 -51.04 23.91 18.68
C LEU A 787 -50.66 25.02 19.69
N GLY A 788 -49.50 24.92 20.34
CA GLY A 788 -49.09 25.84 21.43
C GLY A 788 -48.35 27.10 20.99
N HIS A 789 -47.87 27.17 19.75
CA HIS A 789 -46.88 28.18 19.34
C HIS A 789 -47.43 29.48 18.73
N LEU A 790 -48.76 29.63 18.58
CA LEU A 790 -49.34 30.51 17.55
C LEU A 790 -50.01 31.82 18.01
N THR A 791 -49.92 32.23 19.29
CA THR A 791 -50.24 33.62 19.68
C THR A 791 -49.35 34.12 20.83
N GLY A 792 -48.66 35.25 20.62
CA GLY A 792 -47.73 35.83 21.59
C GLY A 792 -47.99 37.29 21.96
N LYS A 793 -47.75 37.57 23.26
CA LYS A 793 -47.28 38.82 23.91
C LYS A 793 -48.11 40.13 23.91
N PRO A 794 -47.85 41.03 24.91
CA PRO A 794 -48.68 42.19 25.29
C PRO A 794 -48.00 43.54 24.91
N PRO A 795 -48.44 44.74 25.39
CA PRO A 795 -48.15 45.28 26.75
C PRO A 795 -49.34 46.12 27.33
N HIS A 796 -49.40 46.72 28.54
CA HIS A 796 -48.49 47.46 29.42
C HIS A 796 -49.14 47.55 30.84
N HIS A 797 -48.44 47.27 31.96
CA HIS A 797 -47.82 48.26 32.89
C HIS A 797 -48.78 48.86 33.97
N PRO A 798 -48.28 49.38 35.12
CA PRO A 798 -48.39 48.60 36.36
C PRO A 798 -48.88 49.37 37.63
N PHE A 799 -48.84 48.66 38.77
CA PHE A 799 -48.70 49.13 40.17
C PHE A 799 -49.90 49.14 41.14
N HIS A 800 -49.55 48.73 42.38
CA HIS A 800 -50.13 48.97 43.71
C HIS A 800 -51.46 48.32 44.16
N THR A 801 -51.27 47.19 44.86
CA THR A 801 -51.90 46.74 46.13
C THR A 801 -51.81 47.77 47.28
N PRO A 802 -52.46 47.55 48.46
CA PRO A 802 -53.64 46.74 48.84
C PRO A 802 -54.61 47.50 49.80
N GLU A 803 -55.49 46.77 50.52
CA GLU A 803 -56.12 47.16 51.81
C GLU A 803 -57.12 48.34 51.79
N ALA A 804 -57.99 48.57 52.79
CA ALA A 804 -58.76 47.68 53.70
C ALA A 804 -59.80 48.56 54.45
N GLN A 805 -60.75 47.93 55.17
CA GLN A 805 -61.61 48.54 56.22
C GLN A 805 -62.65 49.59 55.76
N GLY A 806 -63.66 49.83 56.60
CA GLY A 806 -64.54 51.01 56.47
C GLY A 806 -66.02 50.77 56.78
N SER A 807 -66.36 50.48 58.03
CA SER A 807 -67.75 50.34 58.49
C SER A 807 -68.52 51.67 58.52
N GLY A 808 -69.84 51.56 58.30
CA GLY A 808 -70.86 52.20 59.14
C GLY A 808 -71.69 53.32 58.51
N PRO A 809 -72.79 53.75 59.15
CA PRO A 809 -73.37 53.23 60.42
C PRO A 809 -74.33 52.03 60.25
#